data_AF-A0A8T0V7S5-F1
#
_entry.id   AF-A0A8T0V7S5-F1
#
_cell.length_a   1.000
_cell.length_b   1.000
_cell.length_c   1.000
_cell.angle_alpha   90.00
_cell.angle_beta   90.00
_cell.angle_gamma   90.00
#
_symmetry.space_group_name_H-M   'P 1'
#
loop_
_entity.id
_entity.type
_entity.pdbx_description
1 polymer ?
#
loop_
_entity_poly.entity_id
_entity_poly.type
_entity_poly.pdbx_seq_one_letter_code
_entity_poly.pdbx_strand_id
1 'polypeptide(L)'
;VGSHRQPEPGSFVPSCQQVPAATILLLLIYTLGLARSAPSVAASELLRTCVFPFVMALGSTNCMTAYSVDDNKQYTKRSVQQLLCVLSLLAMCKIDVPKLTDFRSIMTLIYSIAVYFLVALMISMNGGRIYACMATSSPLDKESRNVQVHMKSEHMESTNYDPVTLAGYRYLVCEKIDDSTSKIGCRRLEITVDRIWSCDEGPLGTSDGKLLKEVCLSFALFRLMRRRFFGLACPESKLQKTRDFVLKGLLLDYESAYRVIEAELAFAHDHFFTGAAFGNTELGMCSILLGTAKAVIYPVTLLASVKDFCIHRENKNSSSSGLALTAILIMLVLLALELLQLYLYLSSDWAKVQLVRRSISGNVIMFGFDMFYSKLTQILGYWQNKIGQHAVLKDLHHRSYIADTIGSISGRFFAEHLGYQTVSSRSTNFPGPKRIQLTRDVKLAIARTLRVSDGHLSNGAFSLRRNAQCGLLWACQQDYHTSTMLIWHIATEYSDVAQSLGREEQDDVSLPDRTVAITLSRYSAYLMAFAPELLPDEELDSRIIFEVVRCDAQNIFPKEVALHEMYRMMRTCNLQPSDERILIKGILLGRQLEEIRDGMHWKILADVWAEMVLYIAPSDNAKSHIEHLANGGEFLTHLWALLLHAGILKREQCSFDEETTVTLEVQPHLPCNTLIS
;
A
#
# COMPACT_ATOMS: atom_id res chain seq x y z
N VAL A 1 -5.07 -24.16 21.13
CA VAL A 1 -4.68 -22.74 21.03
C VAL A 1 -3.99 -22.54 19.68
N GLY A 2 -4.73 -22.06 18.69
CA GLY A 2 -4.27 -21.98 17.30
C GLY A 2 -5.42 -21.50 16.42
N SER A 3 -5.72 -20.20 16.50
CA SER A 3 -6.73 -19.54 15.66
C SER A 3 -6.15 -19.35 14.25
N HIS A 4 -6.36 -20.31 13.35
CA HIS A 4 -6.20 -20.07 11.93
C HIS A 4 -7.28 -19.08 11.47
N ARG A 5 -6.88 -17.83 11.24
CA ARG A 5 -7.65 -16.88 10.41
C ARG A 5 -7.33 -17.24 8.96
N GLN A 6 -8.34 -17.63 8.17
CA GLN A 6 -8.19 -17.73 6.72
C GLN A 6 -8.09 -16.30 6.15
N PRO A 7 -7.11 -15.99 5.28
CA PRO A 7 -7.11 -14.76 4.51
C PRO A 7 -8.22 -14.80 3.45
N GLU A 8 -8.84 -13.64 3.19
CA GLU A 8 -9.83 -13.49 2.13
C GLU A 8 -9.24 -13.86 0.75
N PRO A 9 -10.02 -14.48 -0.15
CA PRO A 9 -9.55 -15.01 -1.43
C PRO A 9 -9.12 -13.95 -2.48
N GLY A 10 -9.06 -12.67 -2.13
CA GLY A 10 -8.67 -11.57 -3.04
C GLY A 10 -7.22 -11.09 -2.96
N SER A 11 -6.45 -11.53 -1.96
CA SER A 11 -5.08 -11.04 -1.70
C SER A 11 -4.04 -12.13 -1.96
N PHE A 12 -3.51 -12.16 -3.19
CA PHE A 12 -2.41 -13.06 -3.55
C PHE A 12 -1.09 -12.72 -2.82
N VAL A 13 -0.96 -11.49 -2.30
CA VAL A 13 0.28 -10.96 -1.68
C VAL A 13 0.60 -11.56 -0.30
N PRO A 14 -0.32 -11.63 0.69
CA PRO A 14 0.00 -12.28 1.98
C PRO A 14 0.00 -13.81 1.88
N SER A 15 -0.80 -14.38 0.97
CA SER A 15 -1.02 -15.83 0.87
C SER A 15 0.22 -16.61 0.40
N CYS A 16 1.05 -16.02 -0.47
CA CYS A 16 2.23 -16.71 -0.99
C CYS A 16 3.41 -16.73 0.01
N GLN A 17 3.42 -15.82 1.00
CA GLN A 17 4.51 -15.68 1.97
C GLN A 17 4.23 -16.34 3.34
N GLN A 18 2.97 -16.65 3.69
CA GLN A 18 2.62 -17.13 5.04
C GLN A 18 2.39 -18.64 5.16
N VAL A 19 2.20 -19.35 4.05
CA VAL A 19 2.08 -20.81 4.03
C VAL A 19 3.38 -21.59 4.31
N PRO A 20 4.63 -21.07 4.16
CA PRO A 20 5.82 -21.90 4.33
C PRO A 20 6.24 -22.15 5.78
N ALA A 21 6.07 -21.23 6.73
CA ALA A 21 6.71 -21.39 8.05
C ALA A 21 6.15 -22.58 8.88
N ALA A 22 4.82 -22.73 8.94
CA ALA A 22 4.18 -23.82 9.68
C ALA A 22 4.37 -25.18 8.99
N THR A 23 4.32 -25.21 7.65
CA THR A 23 4.57 -26.42 6.87
C THR A 23 6.03 -26.84 6.92
N ILE A 24 6.98 -25.91 6.85
CA ILE A 24 8.43 -26.17 7.01
C ILE A 24 8.73 -26.64 8.44
N LEU A 25 8.06 -26.12 9.47
CA LEU A 25 8.24 -26.58 10.84
C LEU A 25 7.72 -28.01 11.04
N LEU A 26 6.56 -28.33 10.46
CA LEU A 26 6.02 -29.69 10.46
C LEU A 26 6.91 -30.65 9.66
N LEU A 27 7.45 -30.21 8.52
CA LEU A 27 8.43 -30.96 7.72
C LEU A 27 9.73 -31.19 8.48
N LEU A 28 10.23 -30.21 9.24
CA LEU A 28 11.40 -30.36 10.10
C LEU A 28 11.14 -31.39 11.21
N ILE A 29 10.01 -31.27 11.91
CA ILE A 29 9.66 -32.22 12.99
C ILE A 29 9.49 -33.63 12.43
N TYR A 30 8.85 -33.76 11.27
CA TYR A 30 8.67 -35.02 10.56
C TYR A 30 10.00 -35.64 10.11
N THR A 31 10.90 -34.85 9.52
CA THR A 31 12.23 -35.31 9.08
C THR A 31 13.14 -35.67 10.25
N LEU A 32 13.09 -34.93 11.38
CA LEU A 32 13.76 -35.30 12.63
C LEU A 32 13.20 -36.61 13.22
N GLY A 33 11.88 -36.80 13.14
CA GLY A 33 11.22 -38.05 13.54
C GLY A 33 11.66 -39.24 12.69
N LEU A 34 11.71 -39.07 11.36
CA LEU A 34 12.22 -40.06 10.42
C LEU A 34 13.70 -40.36 10.61
N ALA A 35 14.53 -39.36 10.92
CA ALA A 35 15.95 -39.53 11.17
C ALA A 35 16.21 -40.46 12.37
N ARG A 36 15.35 -40.39 13.40
CA ARG A 36 15.42 -41.24 14.60
C ARG A 36 14.90 -42.65 14.39
N SER A 37 13.95 -42.85 13.46
CA SER A 37 13.34 -44.16 13.18
C SER A 37 13.99 -44.90 12.00
N ALA A 38 14.96 -44.29 11.31
CA ALA A 38 15.61 -44.87 10.15
C ALA A 38 16.39 -46.15 10.50
N PRO A 39 16.18 -47.28 9.78
CA PRO A 39 16.73 -48.58 10.12
C PRO A 39 18.22 -48.78 9.79
N SER A 40 18.87 -47.80 9.14
CA SER A 40 20.29 -47.89 8.77
C SER A 40 21.06 -46.61 9.11
N VAL A 41 22.33 -46.78 9.50
CA VAL A 41 23.22 -45.67 9.89
C VAL A 41 23.38 -44.64 8.75
N ALA A 42 23.49 -45.10 7.49
CA ALA A 42 23.62 -44.23 6.33
C ALA A 42 22.36 -43.37 6.05
N ALA A 43 21.17 -43.95 6.18
CA ALA A 43 19.92 -43.19 6.06
C ALA A 43 19.79 -42.13 7.17
N SER A 44 20.23 -42.47 8.38
CA SER A 44 20.27 -41.53 9.51
C SER A 44 21.29 -40.39 9.34
N GLU A 45 22.36 -40.60 8.57
CA GLU A 45 23.34 -39.56 8.23
C GLU A 45 22.82 -38.63 7.14
N LEU A 46 22.19 -39.18 6.08
CA LEU A 46 21.53 -38.38 5.04
C LEU A 46 20.42 -37.50 5.62
N LEU A 47 19.52 -38.07 6.44
CA LEU A 47 18.47 -37.31 7.10
C LEU A 47 19.02 -36.24 8.05
N ARG A 48 20.17 -36.49 8.71
CA ARG A 48 20.88 -35.47 9.52
C ARG A 48 21.47 -34.36 8.67
N THR A 49 22.05 -34.66 7.50
CA THR A 49 22.55 -33.63 6.57
C THR A 49 21.44 -32.72 6.05
N CYS A 50 20.18 -33.19 5.99
CA CYS A 50 19.03 -32.37 5.62
C CYS A 50 18.55 -31.43 6.74
N VAL A 51 18.82 -31.74 8.02
CA VAL A 51 18.37 -30.91 9.17
C VAL A 51 18.91 -29.49 9.06
N PHE A 52 20.16 -29.31 8.63
CA PHE A 52 20.79 -28.00 8.50
C PHE A 52 20.09 -27.12 7.44
N PRO A 53 19.86 -27.58 6.19
CA PRO A 53 18.99 -26.91 5.22
C PRO A 53 17.60 -26.51 5.73
N PHE A 54 16.92 -27.38 6.50
CA PHE A 54 15.61 -27.07 7.07
C PHE A 54 15.67 -26.05 8.21
N VAL A 55 16.67 -26.14 9.07
CA VAL A 55 16.98 -25.16 10.10
C VAL A 55 17.27 -23.79 9.48
N MET A 56 18.05 -23.78 8.41
CA MET A 56 18.38 -22.57 7.66
C MET A 56 17.16 -21.99 6.97
N ALA A 57 16.29 -22.84 6.42
CA ALA A 57 15.00 -22.46 5.90
C ALA A 57 14.13 -21.87 7.01
N LEU A 58 13.94 -22.53 8.16
CA LEU A 58 13.15 -21.99 9.29
C LEU A 58 13.69 -20.67 9.84
N GLY A 59 15.02 -20.51 9.86
CA GLY A 59 15.68 -19.28 10.24
C GLY A 59 15.43 -18.11 9.29
N SER A 60 15.13 -18.38 8.01
CA SER A 60 14.87 -17.39 6.96
C SER A 60 13.42 -17.24 6.54
N THR A 61 12.61 -18.31 6.59
CA THR A 61 11.21 -18.39 6.10
C THR A 61 10.20 -17.77 7.05
N ASN A 62 10.64 -17.11 8.11
CA ASN A 62 9.75 -16.29 8.92
C ASN A 62 9.51 -14.97 8.20
N CYS A 63 8.56 -15.00 7.26
CA CYS A 63 7.90 -13.82 6.72
C CYS A 63 7.18 -13.12 7.87
N MET A 64 7.89 -12.22 8.55
CA MET A 64 7.29 -11.28 9.49
C MET A 64 6.53 -10.25 8.64
N THR A 65 5.40 -10.67 8.09
CA THR A 65 4.39 -9.75 7.62
C THR A 65 3.58 -9.35 8.85
N ALA A 66 3.72 -8.09 9.27
CA ALA A 66 2.80 -7.53 10.24
C ALA A 66 1.44 -7.38 9.56
N TYR A 67 0.35 -7.76 10.23
CA TYR A 67 -1.00 -7.56 9.69
C TYR A 67 -1.56 -6.20 10.10
N SER A 68 -1.08 -5.68 11.23
CA SER A 68 -1.35 -4.34 11.71
C SER A 68 -0.06 -3.65 12.11
N VAL A 69 -0.04 -2.32 12.07
CA VAL A 69 1.13 -1.56 12.55
C VAL A 69 1.38 -1.83 14.04
N ASP A 70 0.32 -2.11 14.80
CA ASP A 70 0.40 -2.45 16.22
C ASP A 70 1.09 -3.81 16.49
N ASP A 71 1.11 -4.74 15.52
CA ASP A 71 1.86 -5.99 15.66
C ASP A 71 3.37 -5.75 15.81
N ASN A 72 3.89 -4.65 15.27
CA ASN A 72 5.31 -4.29 15.40
C ASN A 72 5.69 -3.93 16.84
N LYS A 73 4.74 -3.51 17.67
CA LYS A 73 4.97 -3.27 19.11
C LYS A 73 5.29 -4.57 19.87
N GLN A 74 4.99 -5.75 19.31
CA GLN A 74 5.33 -7.05 19.92
C GLN A 74 6.79 -7.48 19.68
N TYR A 75 7.71 -6.55 19.38
CA TYR A 75 9.12 -6.86 19.10
C TYR A 75 9.82 -7.59 20.26
N THR A 76 9.46 -7.33 21.53
CA THR A 76 10.01 -8.05 22.69
C THR A 76 9.67 -9.53 22.65
N LYS A 77 8.42 -9.88 22.31
CA LYS A 77 7.98 -11.27 22.15
C LYS A 77 8.75 -11.95 21.00
N ARG A 78 8.90 -11.25 19.87
CA ARG A 78 9.68 -11.71 18.71
C ARG A 78 11.16 -11.93 19.08
N SER A 79 11.73 -11.07 19.93
CA SER A 79 13.10 -11.19 20.45
C SER A 79 13.29 -12.43 21.32
N VAL A 80 12.34 -12.71 22.22
CA VAL A 80 12.38 -13.92 23.07
C VAL A 80 12.25 -15.20 22.22
N GLN A 81 11.35 -15.19 21.23
CA GLN A 81 11.18 -16.32 20.31
C GLN A 81 12.46 -16.58 19.50
N GLN A 82 13.12 -15.53 19.02
CA GLN A 82 14.39 -15.66 18.32
C GLN A 82 15.50 -16.20 19.25
N LEU A 83 15.58 -15.71 20.48
CA LEU A 83 16.55 -16.21 21.46
C LEU A 83 16.35 -17.72 21.71
N LEU A 84 15.10 -18.16 21.87
CA LEU A 84 14.75 -19.58 22.00
C LEU A 84 15.16 -20.40 20.75
N CYS A 85 14.92 -19.87 19.55
CA CYS A 85 15.37 -20.51 18.30
C CYS A 85 16.91 -20.63 18.27
N VAL A 86 17.66 -19.57 18.59
CA VAL A 86 19.13 -19.60 18.61
C VAL A 86 19.64 -20.59 19.65
N LEU A 87 19.07 -20.62 20.85
CA LEU A 87 19.44 -21.59 21.88
C LEU A 87 19.16 -23.03 21.44
N SER A 88 18.04 -23.28 20.76
CA SER A 88 17.71 -24.59 20.19
C SER A 88 18.72 -25.03 19.13
N LEU A 89 19.16 -24.10 18.28
CA LEU A 89 20.17 -24.35 17.25
C LEU A 89 21.55 -24.64 17.84
N LEU A 90 21.97 -23.87 18.84
CA LEU A 90 23.22 -24.12 19.56
C LEU A 90 23.19 -25.48 20.28
N ALA A 91 22.06 -25.87 20.85
CA ALA A 91 21.89 -27.18 21.47
C ALA A 91 21.99 -28.32 20.44
N MET A 92 21.40 -28.16 19.25
CA MET A 92 21.52 -29.14 18.15
C MET A 92 22.96 -29.24 17.63
N CYS A 93 23.65 -28.12 17.42
CA CYS A 93 25.07 -28.11 17.06
C CYS A 93 25.93 -28.80 18.12
N LYS A 94 25.56 -28.73 19.41
CA LYS A 94 26.24 -29.42 20.51
C LYS A 94 26.05 -30.95 20.51
N ILE A 95 24.93 -31.46 19.98
CA ILE A 95 24.64 -32.91 19.91
C ILE A 95 25.50 -33.60 18.83
N ASP A 96 25.85 -32.88 17.75
CA ASP A 96 26.73 -33.38 16.68
C ASP A 96 28.24 -33.13 16.93
N VAL A 97 28.62 -32.56 18.09
CA VAL A 97 30.00 -32.22 18.47
C VAL A 97 31.00 -33.39 18.38
N PRO A 98 30.70 -34.65 18.76
CA PRO A 98 31.74 -35.69 18.69
C PRO A 98 32.16 -36.06 17.26
N LYS A 99 31.46 -35.60 16.22
CA LYS A 99 31.90 -35.70 14.80
C LYS A 99 32.39 -34.37 14.21
N LEU A 100 31.98 -33.22 14.76
CA LEU A 100 32.39 -31.89 14.27
C LEU A 100 33.74 -31.41 14.83
N THR A 101 34.20 -31.96 15.95
CA THR A 101 35.52 -31.64 16.56
C THR A 101 36.64 -32.55 16.08
N ASP A 102 36.34 -33.55 15.26
CA ASP A 102 37.36 -34.38 14.60
C ASP A 102 37.87 -33.60 13.36
N PHE A 103 38.82 -32.68 13.59
CA PHE A 103 39.50 -31.88 12.57
C PHE A 103 40.42 -32.70 11.65
N ARG A 104 40.11 -33.99 11.46
CA ARG A 104 40.96 -34.94 10.74
C ARG A 104 40.94 -34.71 9.21
N SER A 105 39.99 -33.91 8.68
CA SER A 105 39.86 -33.57 7.26
C SER A 105 39.60 -32.09 7.04
N ILE A 106 40.23 -31.49 6.03
CA ILE A 106 40.02 -30.09 5.60
C ILE A 106 38.54 -29.82 5.29
N MET A 107 37.80 -30.82 4.81
CA MET A 107 36.39 -30.67 4.44
C MET A 107 35.45 -30.52 5.65
N THR A 108 35.75 -31.15 6.79
CA THR A 108 34.95 -30.98 8.02
C THR A 108 35.19 -29.61 8.66
N LEU A 109 36.42 -29.09 8.58
CA LEU A 109 36.75 -27.72 8.99
C LEU A 109 35.99 -26.69 8.15
N ILE A 110 36.00 -26.80 6.83
CA ILE A 110 35.29 -25.89 5.92
C ILE A 110 33.77 -25.93 6.19
N TYR A 111 33.20 -27.13 6.37
CA TYR A 111 31.78 -27.28 6.68
C TYR A 111 31.41 -26.62 8.02
N SER A 112 32.20 -26.81 9.08
CA SER A 112 31.94 -26.19 10.37
C SER A 112 32.00 -24.66 10.31
N ILE A 113 32.99 -24.08 9.61
CA ILE A 113 33.12 -22.63 9.41
C ILE A 113 31.91 -22.09 8.64
N ALA A 114 31.47 -22.78 7.57
CA ALA A 114 30.30 -22.38 6.80
C ALA A 114 29.01 -22.40 7.63
N VAL A 115 28.82 -23.42 8.48
CA VAL A 115 27.68 -23.53 9.40
C VAL A 115 27.68 -22.38 10.41
N TYR A 116 28.80 -22.10 11.07
CA TYR A 116 28.89 -20.99 12.04
C TYR A 116 28.69 -19.63 11.36
N PHE A 117 29.23 -19.43 10.16
CA PHE A 117 29.05 -18.20 9.39
C PHE A 117 27.57 -17.99 9.03
N LEU A 118 26.87 -19.03 8.57
CA LEU A 118 25.45 -18.98 8.27
C LEU A 118 24.58 -18.70 9.50
N VAL A 119 24.91 -19.32 10.65
CA VAL A 119 24.22 -19.05 11.93
C VAL A 119 24.45 -17.60 12.37
N ALA A 120 25.66 -17.08 12.26
CA ALA A 120 25.97 -15.68 12.59
C ALA A 120 25.21 -14.70 11.69
N LEU A 121 25.15 -14.96 10.38
CA LEU A 121 24.35 -14.17 9.44
C LEU A 121 22.85 -14.23 9.76
N MET A 122 22.32 -15.41 10.12
CA MET A 122 20.92 -15.56 10.52
C MET A 122 20.60 -14.78 11.80
N ILE A 123 21.48 -14.81 12.81
CA ILE A 123 21.34 -14.01 14.03
C ILE A 123 21.37 -12.52 13.70
N SER A 124 22.34 -12.09 12.88
CA SER A 124 22.48 -10.71 12.43
C SER A 124 21.23 -10.20 11.71
N MET A 125 20.70 -10.99 10.76
CA MET A 125 19.49 -10.64 10.03
C MET A 125 18.26 -10.57 10.92
N ASN A 126 18.05 -11.55 11.80
CA ASN A 126 16.87 -11.56 12.66
C ASN A 126 16.97 -10.46 13.76
N GLY A 127 18.16 -10.19 14.30
CA GLY A 127 18.39 -9.04 15.19
C GLY A 127 18.13 -7.70 14.49
N GLY A 128 18.57 -7.60 13.23
CA GLY A 128 18.27 -6.48 12.36
C GLY A 128 16.78 -6.26 12.06
N ARG A 129 16.01 -7.34 11.87
CA ARG A 129 14.55 -7.28 11.72
C ARG A 129 13.83 -6.84 12.99
N ILE A 130 14.32 -7.25 14.17
CA ILE A 130 13.81 -6.74 15.46
C ILE A 130 14.07 -5.24 15.57
N TYR A 131 15.27 -4.80 15.21
CA TYR A 131 15.59 -3.38 15.16
C TYR A 131 14.66 -2.63 14.21
N ALA A 132 14.37 -3.17 13.02
CA ALA A 132 13.40 -2.56 12.10
C ALA A 132 12.00 -2.46 12.72
N CYS A 133 11.50 -3.51 13.38
CA CYS A 133 10.22 -3.47 14.10
C CYS A 133 10.21 -2.42 15.22
N MET A 134 11.35 -2.25 15.91
CA MET A 134 11.52 -1.22 16.94
C MET A 134 11.53 0.18 16.32
N ALA A 135 12.24 0.36 15.20
CA ALA A 135 12.31 1.63 14.49
C ALA A 135 10.94 2.06 13.91
N THR A 136 10.16 1.11 13.39
CA THR A 136 8.81 1.37 12.84
C THR A 136 7.78 1.67 13.92
N SER A 137 7.95 1.11 15.13
CA SER A 137 7.03 1.32 16.26
C SER A 137 7.44 2.49 17.16
N SER A 138 8.66 3.01 17.03
CA SER A 138 9.17 4.11 17.85
C SER A 138 8.71 5.47 17.32
N PRO A 139 8.02 6.30 18.14
CA PRO A 139 7.69 7.68 17.78
C PRO A 139 8.92 8.60 17.72
N LEU A 140 10.09 8.14 18.17
CA LEU A 140 11.37 8.86 18.14
C LEU A 140 12.25 8.37 16.97
N ASP A 141 11.68 8.23 15.78
CA ASP A 141 12.45 7.89 14.58
C ASP A 141 13.46 9.01 14.26
N LYS A 142 14.74 8.74 14.54
CA LYS A 142 15.86 9.67 14.32
C LYS A 142 15.94 10.10 12.86
N GLU A 143 15.62 9.21 11.92
CA GLU A 143 15.65 9.52 10.48
C GLU A 143 14.58 10.55 10.09
N SER A 144 13.33 10.36 10.54
CA SER A 144 12.24 11.30 10.24
C SER A 144 12.47 12.67 10.90
N ARG A 145 13.07 12.71 12.10
CA ARG A 145 13.47 13.96 12.75
C ARG A 145 14.56 14.70 11.98
N ASN A 146 15.55 13.98 11.46
CA ASN A 146 16.60 14.60 10.64
C ASN A 146 16.03 15.23 9.36
N VAL A 147 15.09 14.54 8.70
CA VAL A 147 14.40 15.07 7.52
C VAL A 147 13.63 16.35 7.87
N GLN A 148 12.96 16.38 9.02
CA GLN A 148 12.26 17.58 9.47
C GLN A 148 13.21 18.78 9.66
N VAL A 149 14.35 18.57 10.31
CA VAL A 149 15.36 19.62 10.54
C VAL A 149 15.90 20.13 9.21
N HIS A 150 16.22 19.23 8.28
CA HIS A 150 16.70 19.57 6.95
C HIS A 150 15.70 20.38 6.15
N MET A 151 14.42 19.96 6.09
CA MET A 151 13.38 20.68 5.36
C MET A 151 13.12 22.08 5.92
N LYS A 152 13.39 22.28 7.22
CA LYS A 152 13.30 23.60 7.85
C LYS A 152 14.42 24.55 7.41
N SER A 153 15.60 24.07 7.05
CA SER A 153 16.68 24.92 6.53
C SER A 153 16.67 25.04 5.01
N GLU A 154 16.30 23.96 4.31
CA GLU A 154 16.37 23.86 2.84
C GLU A 154 15.65 25.01 2.11
N HIS A 155 14.42 25.31 2.54
CA HIS A 155 13.61 26.33 1.90
C HIS A 155 14.14 27.77 2.07
N MET A 156 15.03 28.00 3.05
CA MET A 156 15.71 29.30 3.20
C MET A 156 16.87 29.46 2.21
N GLU A 157 17.40 28.36 1.68
CA GLU A 157 18.56 28.35 0.79
C GLU A 157 18.19 28.27 -0.70
N SER A 158 17.07 27.63 -1.04
CA SER A 158 16.64 27.40 -2.42
C SER A 158 15.61 28.44 -2.89
N THR A 159 16.04 29.64 -3.30
CA THR A 159 15.11 30.66 -3.81
C THR A 159 14.69 30.45 -5.26
N ASN A 160 15.55 29.83 -6.08
CA ASN A 160 15.26 29.46 -7.47
C ASN A 160 14.98 27.96 -7.57
N TYR A 161 13.83 27.59 -8.14
CA TYR A 161 13.43 26.20 -8.36
C TYR A 161 12.76 26.04 -9.73
N ASP A 162 12.89 24.85 -10.31
CA ASP A 162 12.19 24.46 -11.53
C ASP A 162 11.52 23.09 -11.32
N PRO A 163 10.17 23.02 -11.34
CA PRO A 163 9.43 21.78 -11.09
C PRO A 163 9.59 20.73 -12.20
N VAL A 164 10.03 21.11 -13.41
CA VAL A 164 10.19 20.16 -14.53
C VAL A 164 11.54 19.45 -14.45
N THR A 165 12.60 20.21 -14.22
CA THR A 165 13.97 19.65 -14.07
C THR A 165 14.27 19.17 -12.65
N LEU A 166 13.35 19.39 -11.70
CA LEU A 166 13.54 19.20 -10.26
C LEU A 166 14.75 19.95 -9.68
N ALA A 167 15.25 20.97 -10.40
CA ALA A 167 16.30 21.84 -9.91
C ALA A 167 15.80 22.63 -8.70
N GLY A 168 16.60 22.67 -7.64
CA GLY A 168 16.23 23.34 -6.39
C GLY A 168 15.33 22.53 -5.45
N TYR A 169 14.94 21.30 -5.82
CA TYR A 169 14.23 20.38 -4.91
C TYR A 169 15.21 19.46 -4.18
N ARG A 170 15.78 19.94 -3.06
CA ARG A 170 16.79 19.20 -2.28
C ARG A 170 16.16 18.23 -1.28
N TYR A 171 15.29 17.35 -1.77
CA TYR A 171 14.69 16.30 -0.94
C TYR A 171 15.72 15.23 -0.59
N LEU A 172 15.77 14.83 0.69
CA LEU A 172 16.80 13.91 1.19
C LEU A 172 16.50 12.46 0.79
N VAL A 173 17.37 11.87 -0.01
CA VAL A 173 17.39 10.42 -0.27
C VAL A 173 18.24 9.73 0.79
N CYS A 174 19.45 10.21 1.04
CA CYS A 174 20.34 9.61 2.03
C CYS A 174 21.10 10.67 2.84
N GLU A 175 21.26 10.39 4.14
CA GLU A 175 22.18 11.11 5.01
C GLU A 175 23.29 10.13 5.45
N LYS A 176 24.55 10.44 5.13
CA LYS A 176 25.71 9.74 5.69
C LYS A 176 26.33 10.64 6.76
N ILE A 177 26.35 10.16 8.00
CA ILE A 177 27.20 10.72 9.05
C ILE A 177 28.50 9.93 8.98
N ASP A 178 29.56 10.52 8.45
CA ASP A 178 30.89 9.91 8.52
C ASP A 178 31.37 10.00 9.98
N ASP A 179 31.26 8.90 10.72
CA ASP A 179 31.77 8.78 12.10
C ASP A 179 33.31 8.56 12.14
N SER A 180 33.97 8.56 10.98
CA SER A 180 35.43 8.48 10.88
C SER A 180 36.07 9.84 11.14
N THR A 181 36.58 9.98 12.36
CA THR A 181 37.51 11.02 12.82
C THR A 181 38.50 11.47 11.73
N SER A 182 38.33 12.68 11.22
CA SER A 182 39.48 13.52 10.88
C SER A 182 39.17 14.97 11.23
N LYS A 183 40.08 15.57 11.98
CA LYS A 183 40.09 16.99 12.35
C LYS A 183 40.25 17.80 11.07
N ILE A 184 39.14 18.21 10.45
CA ILE A 184 38.91 19.39 9.58
C ILE A 184 37.53 19.15 8.97
N GLY A 185 36.49 19.81 9.52
CA GLY A 185 35.15 19.92 8.93
C GLY A 185 34.39 18.60 8.72
N CYS A 186 33.35 18.36 9.53
CA CYS A 186 32.38 17.30 9.27
C CYS A 186 31.70 17.53 7.90
N ARG A 187 32.17 16.88 6.84
CA ARG A 187 31.53 16.95 5.51
C ARG A 187 30.36 15.96 5.53
N ARG A 188 29.18 16.44 5.91
CA ARG A 188 27.94 15.68 5.76
C ARG A 188 27.71 15.47 4.25
N LEU A 189 27.90 14.26 3.76
CA LEU A 189 27.61 13.95 2.35
C LEU A 189 26.11 13.67 2.23
N GLU A 190 25.35 14.74 1.97
CA GLU A 190 23.92 14.65 1.71
C GLU A 190 23.69 14.25 0.24
N ILE A 191 22.86 13.22 0.02
CA ILE A 191 22.41 12.83 -1.33
C ILE A 191 20.97 13.32 -1.48
N THR A 192 20.81 14.32 -2.33
CA THR A 192 19.55 15.01 -2.61
C THR A 192 19.00 14.64 -3.98
N VAL A 193 17.69 14.79 -4.16
CA VAL A 193 16.99 14.46 -5.43
C VAL A 193 17.52 15.28 -6.61
N ASP A 194 17.71 16.59 -6.45
CA ASP A 194 18.27 17.46 -7.50
C ASP A 194 19.64 16.98 -8.02
N ARG A 195 20.50 16.49 -7.13
CA ARG A 195 21.81 15.90 -7.49
C ARG A 195 21.68 14.57 -8.23
N ILE A 196 20.69 13.75 -7.88
CA ILE A 196 20.42 12.49 -8.60
C ILE A 196 19.82 12.79 -9.98
N TRP A 197 18.93 13.78 -10.05
CA TRP A 197 18.22 14.13 -11.27
C TRP A 197 19.13 14.77 -12.33
N SER A 198 20.10 15.57 -11.88
CA SER A 198 21.16 16.17 -12.72
C SER A 198 22.33 15.23 -13.04
N CYS A 199 22.41 14.06 -12.40
CA CYS A 199 23.47 13.09 -12.66
C CYS A 199 23.09 12.19 -13.86
N ASP A 200 23.94 12.19 -14.87
CA ASP A 200 23.82 11.32 -16.06
C ASP A 200 24.95 10.29 -16.14
N GLU A 201 25.71 10.10 -15.06
CA GLU A 201 26.80 9.13 -14.98
C GLU A 201 26.34 7.78 -14.41
N GLY A 202 26.99 6.70 -14.86
CA GLY A 202 26.75 5.33 -14.36
C GLY A 202 25.36 4.78 -14.71
N PRO A 203 24.66 4.07 -13.79
CA PRO A 203 23.37 3.44 -14.08
C PRO A 203 22.25 4.46 -14.39
N LEU A 204 22.43 5.73 -14.01
CA LEU A 204 21.46 6.82 -14.22
C LEU A 204 21.46 7.38 -15.65
N GLY A 205 22.55 7.19 -16.41
CA GLY A 205 22.65 7.61 -17.82
C GLY A 205 22.15 6.57 -18.84
N THR A 206 21.63 5.44 -18.37
CA THR A 206 21.12 4.36 -19.23
C THR A 206 19.66 4.59 -19.63
N SER A 207 19.12 3.78 -20.57
CA SER A 207 17.70 3.82 -20.95
C SER A 207 16.74 3.71 -19.76
N ASP A 208 17.15 2.98 -18.72
CA ASP A 208 16.37 2.73 -17.51
C ASP A 208 16.61 3.80 -16.42
N GLY A 209 17.49 4.78 -16.72
CA GLY A 209 17.84 5.88 -15.82
C GLY A 209 16.64 6.70 -15.37
N LYS A 210 15.64 6.92 -16.25
CA LYS A 210 14.38 7.60 -15.88
C LYS A 210 13.64 6.85 -14.75
N LEU A 211 13.47 5.54 -14.88
CA LEU A 211 12.78 4.73 -13.87
C LEU A 211 13.56 4.73 -12.55
N LEU A 212 14.89 4.66 -12.63
CA LEU A 212 15.74 4.69 -11.45
C LEU A 212 15.70 6.05 -10.72
N LYS A 213 15.65 7.16 -11.47
CA LYS A 213 15.43 8.52 -10.95
C LYS A 213 14.03 8.62 -10.30
N GLU A 214 12.98 8.09 -10.92
CA GLU A 214 11.62 8.02 -10.37
C GLU A 214 11.55 7.21 -9.06
N VAL A 215 12.25 6.07 -8.96
CA VAL A 215 12.33 5.26 -7.73
C VAL A 215 13.10 5.99 -6.61
N CYS A 216 14.14 6.74 -6.94
CA CYS A 216 14.83 7.56 -5.93
C CYS A 216 13.96 8.72 -5.45
N LEU A 217 13.17 9.31 -6.35
CA LEU A 217 12.19 10.33 -6.01
C LEU A 217 11.12 9.76 -5.08
N SER A 218 10.52 8.61 -5.40
CA SER A 218 9.50 7.97 -4.56
C SER A 218 10.04 7.61 -3.18
N PHE A 219 11.32 7.21 -3.07
CA PHE A 219 11.96 6.99 -1.77
C PHE A 219 12.10 8.29 -0.96
N ALA A 220 12.47 9.41 -1.60
CA ALA A 220 12.54 10.71 -0.94
C ALA A 220 11.16 11.14 -0.42
N LEU A 221 10.12 10.99 -1.25
CA LEU A 221 8.73 11.27 -0.92
C LEU A 221 8.25 10.40 0.25
N PHE A 222 8.57 9.10 0.23
CA PHE A 222 8.28 8.19 1.34
C PHE A 222 8.86 8.71 2.66
N ARG A 223 10.12 9.17 2.67
CA ARG A 223 10.74 9.77 3.86
C ARG A 223 10.03 11.05 4.31
N LEU A 224 9.50 11.85 3.38
CA LEU A 224 8.68 13.01 3.72
C LEU A 224 7.36 12.59 4.34
N MET A 225 6.69 11.56 3.79
CA MET A 225 5.40 11.06 4.27
C MET A 225 5.49 10.41 5.65
N ARG A 226 6.57 9.70 5.97
CA ARG A 226 6.80 9.09 7.30
C ARG A 226 6.63 10.10 8.44
N ARG A 227 7.03 11.36 8.23
CA ARG A 227 6.86 12.42 9.24
C ARG A 227 5.40 12.62 9.63
N ARG A 228 4.47 12.54 8.67
CA ARG A 228 3.03 12.66 8.93
C ARG A 228 2.50 11.49 9.76
N PHE A 229 2.99 10.28 9.52
CA PHE A 229 2.64 9.12 10.34
C PHE A 229 3.08 9.28 11.81
N PHE A 230 4.28 9.82 12.05
CA PHE A 230 4.80 10.07 13.40
C PHE A 230 4.32 11.40 14.02
N GLY A 231 3.43 12.15 13.37
CA GLY A 231 2.94 13.44 13.86
C GLY A 231 4.00 14.56 13.88
N LEU A 232 5.07 14.42 13.10
CA LEU A 232 6.10 15.45 12.96
C LEU A 232 5.63 16.55 12.02
N ALA A 233 6.03 17.80 12.31
CA ALA A 233 5.65 18.94 11.48
C ALA A 233 6.23 18.83 10.06
N CYS A 234 5.46 19.32 9.08
CA CYS A 234 5.83 19.40 7.65
C CYS A 234 5.93 20.88 7.23
N PRO A 235 7.05 21.59 7.53
CA PRO A 235 7.19 23.02 7.24
C PRO A 235 7.00 23.37 5.76
N GLU A 236 7.42 22.46 4.89
CA GLU A 236 7.37 22.65 3.44
C GLU A 236 5.95 22.68 2.86
N SER A 237 4.95 22.16 3.58
CA SER A 237 3.57 22.06 3.08
C SER A 237 2.92 23.42 2.77
N LYS A 238 3.36 24.49 3.44
CA LYS A 238 2.84 25.86 3.22
C LYS A 238 3.49 26.60 2.06
N LEU A 239 4.53 26.03 1.44
CA LEU A 239 5.30 26.69 0.39
C LEU A 239 4.66 26.47 -0.98
N GLN A 240 4.59 27.53 -1.79
CA GLN A 240 4.17 27.42 -3.19
C GLN A 240 5.08 26.46 -3.99
N LYS A 241 6.38 26.40 -3.64
CA LYS A 241 7.34 25.43 -4.19
C LYS A 241 6.84 23.98 -4.14
N THR A 242 6.19 23.59 -3.05
CA THR A 242 5.65 22.24 -2.82
C THR A 242 4.40 21.99 -3.66
N ARG A 243 3.53 23.01 -3.82
CA ARG A 243 2.38 22.93 -4.73
C ARG A 243 2.83 22.80 -6.18
N ASP A 244 3.76 23.65 -6.60
CA ASP A 244 4.30 23.68 -7.95
C ASP A 244 5.01 22.37 -8.33
N PHE A 245 5.67 21.71 -7.37
CA PHE A 245 6.28 20.38 -7.56
C PHE A 245 5.27 19.36 -8.11
N VAL A 246 4.08 19.28 -7.51
CA VAL A 246 3.05 18.32 -7.95
C VAL A 246 2.32 18.84 -9.18
N LEU A 247 1.82 20.08 -9.13
CA LEU A 247 0.90 20.62 -10.13
C LEU A 247 1.57 20.96 -11.47
N LYS A 248 2.80 21.50 -11.41
CA LYS A 248 3.57 21.96 -12.57
C LYS A 248 4.70 21.00 -12.95
N GLY A 249 5.11 20.10 -12.06
CA GLY A 249 6.15 19.10 -12.31
C GLY A 249 5.56 17.71 -12.51
N LEU A 250 5.22 17.05 -11.40
CA LEU A 250 4.86 15.64 -11.36
C LEU A 250 3.64 15.30 -12.23
N LEU A 251 2.58 16.11 -12.19
CA LEU A 251 1.34 15.90 -12.97
C LEU A 251 1.41 16.33 -14.44
N LEU A 252 2.58 16.75 -14.95
CA LEU A 252 2.76 16.90 -16.41
C LEU A 252 2.65 15.55 -17.11
N ASP A 253 3.26 14.53 -16.52
CA ASP A 253 3.10 13.11 -16.89
C ASP A 253 2.35 12.41 -15.75
N TYR A 254 1.01 12.46 -15.80
CA TYR A 254 0.17 11.87 -14.76
C TYR A 254 0.43 10.37 -14.59
N GLU A 255 0.84 9.64 -15.64
CA GLU A 255 1.17 8.23 -15.52
C GLU A 255 2.44 8.01 -14.71
N SER A 256 3.49 8.81 -14.93
CA SER A 256 4.67 8.85 -14.06
C SER A 256 4.30 9.26 -12.64
N ALA A 257 3.41 10.25 -12.44
CA ALA A 257 2.97 10.66 -11.11
C ALA A 257 2.36 9.49 -10.32
N TYR A 258 1.42 8.77 -10.90
CA TYR A 258 0.81 7.61 -10.25
C TYR A 258 1.83 6.49 -9.99
N ARG A 259 2.78 6.24 -10.91
CA ARG A 259 3.86 5.26 -10.69
C ARG A 259 4.76 5.65 -9.52
N VAL A 260 5.16 6.91 -9.42
CA VAL A 260 6.00 7.43 -8.32
C VAL A 260 5.28 7.29 -6.98
N ILE A 261 3.99 7.65 -6.91
CA ILE A 261 3.19 7.50 -5.69
C ILE A 261 2.95 6.02 -5.34
N GLU A 262 2.72 5.15 -6.33
CA GLU A 262 2.58 3.72 -6.10
C GLU A 262 3.88 3.11 -5.53
N ALA A 263 5.05 3.48 -6.07
CA ALA A 263 6.35 3.06 -5.55
C ALA A 263 6.63 3.65 -4.14
N GLU A 264 6.17 4.87 -3.86
CA GLU A 264 6.25 5.45 -2.51
C GLU A 264 5.44 4.65 -1.50
N LEU A 265 4.19 4.32 -1.83
CA LEU A 265 3.32 3.53 -0.97
C LEU A 265 3.82 2.09 -0.83
N ALA A 266 4.49 1.56 -1.84
CA ALA A 266 5.22 0.29 -1.74
C ALA A 266 6.35 0.36 -0.72
N PHE A 267 7.17 1.42 -0.73
CA PHE A 267 8.18 1.64 0.31
C PHE A 267 7.56 1.74 1.70
N ALA A 268 6.41 2.40 1.83
CA ALA A 268 5.68 2.49 3.09
C ALA A 268 5.16 1.13 3.55
N HIS A 269 4.52 0.37 2.66
CA HIS A 269 4.07 -0.98 2.93
C HIS A 269 5.25 -1.85 3.39
N ASP A 270 6.35 -1.79 2.65
CA ASP A 270 7.53 -2.58 2.95
C ASP A 270 8.22 -2.16 4.25
N HIS A 271 8.09 -0.90 4.65
CA HIS A 271 8.62 -0.43 5.92
C HIS A 271 7.75 -0.84 7.10
N PHE A 272 6.44 -0.67 7.01
CA PHE A 272 5.54 -0.91 8.14
C PHE A 272 5.13 -2.38 8.26
N PHE A 273 4.97 -3.10 7.15
CA PHE A 273 4.40 -4.44 7.17
C PHE A 273 5.41 -5.52 6.82
N THR A 274 6.46 -5.21 6.06
CA THR A 274 7.47 -6.22 5.69
C THR A 274 8.77 -5.99 6.45
N GLY A 275 9.56 -7.05 6.60
CA GLY A 275 10.93 -6.91 7.11
C GLY A 275 11.90 -6.24 6.13
N ALA A 276 11.44 -5.69 4.99
CA ALA A 276 12.29 -5.21 3.91
C ALA A 276 12.92 -3.83 4.15
N ALA A 277 12.34 -2.97 5.01
CA ALA A 277 13.01 -1.74 5.44
C ALA A 277 14.35 -1.95 6.15
N PHE A 278 14.64 -3.18 6.59
CA PHE A 278 15.96 -3.61 7.04
C PHE A 278 17.06 -3.32 5.99
N GLY A 279 16.72 -3.34 4.70
CA GLY A 279 17.65 -3.10 3.58
C GLY A 279 18.29 -1.70 3.56
N ASN A 280 17.73 -0.71 4.27
CA ASN A 280 18.28 0.66 4.32
C ASN A 280 19.51 0.79 5.25
N THR A 281 19.76 -0.19 6.13
CA THR A 281 20.94 -0.22 6.99
C THR A 281 22.10 -0.93 6.30
N GLU A 282 23.35 -0.73 6.75
CA GLU A 282 24.52 -1.46 6.22
C GLU A 282 24.36 -2.99 6.28
N LEU A 283 23.42 -3.47 7.12
CA LEU A 283 23.04 -4.86 7.27
C LEU A 283 22.18 -5.42 6.12
N GLY A 284 21.65 -4.58 5.21
CA GLY A 284 21.00 -5.04 3.96
C GLY A 284 21.96 -5.85 3.09
N MET A 285 23.27 -5.54 3.14
CA MET A 285 24.30 -6.36 2.52
C MET A 285 24.37 -7.77 3.08
N CYS A 286 24.18 -7.93 4.39
CA CYS A 286 24.15 -9.26 4.99
C CYS A 286 22.99 -10.10 4.42
N SER A 287 21.89 -9.47 3.99
CA SER A 287 20.79 -10.16 3.31
C SER A 287 21.18 -10.65 1.92
N ILE A 288 21.86 -9.81 1.12
CA ILE A 288 22.37 -10.21 -0.21
C ILE A 288 23.44 -11.29 -0.04
N LEU A 289 24.42 -11.06 0.84
CA LEU A 289 25.49 -12.01 1.15
C LEU A 289 24.92 -13.34 1.63
N LEU A 290 23.91 -13.34 2.52
CA LEU A 290 23.26 -14.57 2.97
C LEU A 290 22.51 -15.26 1.82
N GLY A 291 21.73 -14.52 1.03
CA GLY A 291 21.02 -15.07 -0.13
C GLY A 291 21.97 -15.69 -1.15
N THR A 292 23.07 -15.01 -1.49
CA THR A 292 24.11 -15.55 -2.38
C THR A 292 24.84 -16.75 -1.78
N ALA A 293 25.20 -16.70 -0.49
CA ALA A 293 25.83 -17.83 0.20
C ALA A 293 24.92 -19.06 0.18
N LYS A 294 23.62 -18.88 0.44
CA LYS A 294 22.61 -19.93 0.35
C LYS A 294 22.45 -20.47 -1.07
N ALA A 295 22.39 -19.59 -2.07
CA ALA A 295 22.30 -19.98 -3.48
C ALA A 295 23.51 -20.81 -3.94
N VAL A 296 24.66 -20.69 -3.27
CA VAL A 296 25.84 -21.53 -3.50
C VAL A 296 25.82 -22.81 -2.65
N ILE A 297 25.40 -22.74 -1.38
CA ILE A 297 25.41 -23.85 -0.44
C ILE A 297 24.33 -24.91 -0.75
N TYR A 298 23.12 -24.50 -1.13
CA TYR A 298 22.04 -25.43 -1.45
C TYR A 298 22.38 -26.35 -2.64
N PRO A 299 22.92 -25.87 -3.77
CA PRO A 299 23.36 -26.76 -4.87
C PRO A 299 24.51 -27.69 -4.48
N VAL A 300 25.48 -27.21 -3.68
CA VAL A 300 26.61 -28.03 -3.22
C VAL A 300 26.12 -29.17 -2.32
N THR A 301 25.21 -28.87 -1.38
CA THR A 301 24.59 -29.90 -0.53
C THR A 301 23.72 -30.87 -1.34
N LEU A 302 22.97 -30.38 -2.33
CA LEU A 302 22.19 -31.22 -3.25
C LEU A 302 23.07 -32.19 -4.04
N LEU A 303 24.20 -31.71 -4.59
CA LEU A 303 25.16 -32.54 -5.33
C LEU A 303 25.79 -33.62 -4.45
N ALA A 304 26.13 -33.29 -3.20
CA ALA A 304 26.63 -34.26 -2.23
C ALA A 304 25.58 -35.35 -1.92
N SER A 305 24.33 -34.96 -1.66
CA SER A 305 23.23 -35.92 -1.40
C SER A 305 22.91 -36.82 -2.59
N VAL A 306 22.97 -36.29 -3.82
CA VAL A 306 22.77 -37.08 -5.05
C VAL A 306 23.90 -38.08 -5.24
N LYS A 307 25.15 -37.69 -4.99
CA LYS A 307 26.31 -38.59 -5.08
C LYS A 307 26.18 -39.77 -4.10
N ASP A 308 25.85 -39.49 -2.84
CA ASP A 308 25.65 -40.54 -1.84
C ASP A 308 24.47 -41.46 -2.20
N PHE A 309 23.38 -40.91 -2.73
CA PHE A 309 22.25 -41.69 -3.25
C PHE A 309 22.64 -42.61 -4.42
N CYS A 310 23.42 -42.11 -5.38
CA CYS A 310 23.89 -42.89 -6.53
C CYS A 310 24.76 -44.07 -6.09
N ILE A 311 25.67 -43.85 -5.13
CA ILE A 311 26.53 -44.90 -4.57
C ILE A 311 25.68 -45.96 -3.84
N HIS A 312 24.65 -45.54 -3.10
CA HIS A 312 23.81 -46.47 -2.35
C HIS A 312 22.81 -47.24 -3.21
N ARG A 313 22.37 -46.68 -4.35
CA ARG A 313 21.47 -47.37 -5.30
C ARG A 313 22.11 -48.65 -5.88
N GLU A 314 23.43 -48.68 -5.95
CA GLU A 314 24.20 -49.85 -6.41
C GLU A 314 24.18 -51.00 -5.38
N ASN A 315 24.02 -50.68 -4.09
CA ASN A 315 23.81 -51.64 -3.00
C ASN A 315 22.30 -51.86 -2.75
N LYS A 316 21.74 -52.95 -3.29
CA LYS A 316 20.29 -53.30 -3.29
C LYS A 316 19.59 -53.30 -1.90
N ASN A 317 19.25 -52.14 -1.35
CA ASN A 317 18.31 -51.99 -0.24
C ASN A 317 17.14 -51.07 -0.64
N SER A 318 16.02 -51.67 -1.08
CA SER A 318 14.87 -50.95 -1.67
C SER A 318 14.19 -49.92 -0.76
N SER A 319 14.20 -50.11 0.57
CA SER A 319 13.50 -49.22 1.52
C SER A 319 14.16 -47.84 1.71
N SER A 320 15.48 -47.74 1.54
CA SER A 320 16.24 -46.49 1.73
C SER A 320 16.12 -45.52 0.53
N SER A 321 15.79 -46.06 -0.65
CA SER A 321 15.80 -45.30 -1.90
C SER A 321 14.69 -44.23 -1.99
N GLY A 322 13.50 -44.51 -1.44
CA GLY A 322 12.37 -43.58 -1.46
C GLY A 322 12.59 -42.35 -0.56
N LEU A 323 13.22 -42.53 0.61
CA LEU A 323 13.51 -41.45 1.56
C LEU A 323 14.57 -40.48 1.04
N ALA A 324 15.57 -40.97 0.32
CA ALA A 324 16.57 -40.11 -0.30
C ALA A 324 15.98 -39.29 -1.45
N LEU A 325 15.06 -39.87 -2.24
CA LEU A 325 14.39 -39.18 -3.33
C LEU A 325 13.48 -38.04 -2.82
N THR A 326 12.75 -38.25 -1.73
CA THR A 326 11.95 -37.19 -1.10
C THR A 326 12.82 -36.08 -0.51
N ALA A 327 13.95 -36.42 0.11
CA ALA A 327 14.90 -35.42 0.62
C ALA A 327 15.49 -34.54 -0.50
N ILE A 328 15.89 -35.15 -1.63
CA ILE A 328 16.38 -34.44 -2.82
C ILE A 328 15.30 -33.49 -3.38
N LEU A 329 14.05 -33.95 -3.46
CA LEU A 329 12.93 -33.13 -3.94
C LEU A 329 12.68 -31.93 -3.03
N ILE A 330 12.71 -32.12 -1.70
CA ILE A 330 12.54 -31.01 -0.75
C ILE A 330 13.70 -30.01 -0.86
N MET A 331 14.94 -30.47 -1.00
CA MET A 331 16.10 -29.60 -1.20
C MET A 331 15.99 -28.78 -2.49
N LEU A 332 15.47 -29.36 -3.56
CA LEU A 332 15.23 -28.65 -4.82
C LEU A 332 14.14 -27.58 -4.68
N VAL A 333 13.06 -27.86 -3.94
CA VAL A 333 12.02 -26.87 -3.62
C VAL A 333 12.58 -25.73 -2.76
N LEU A 334 13.38 -26.04 -1.73
CA LEU A 334 14.03 -25.03 -0.89
C LEU A 334 14.98 -24.15 -1.69
N LEU A 335 15.79 -24.74 -2.58
CA LEU A 335 16.66 -23.99 -3.50
C LEU A 335 15.84 -23.05 -4.40
N ALA A 336 14.74 -23.53 -4.97
CA ALA A 336 13.86 -22.72 -5.81
C ALA A 336 13.25 -21.54 -5.03
N LEU A 337 12.80 -21.76 -3.79
CA LEU A 337 12.27 -20.71 -2.92
C LEU A 337 13.33 -19.66 -2.55
N GLU A 338 14.56 -20.08 -2.29
CA GLU A 338 15.65 -19.17 -1.92
C GLU A 338 16.15 -18.37 -3.12
N LEU A 339 16.21 -18.97 -4.31
CA LEU A 339 16.47 -18.24 -5.56
C LEU A 339 15.35 -17.25 -5.88
N LEU A 340 14.09 -17.63 -5.64
CA LEU A 340 12.94 -16.74 -5.79
C LEU A 340 13.01 -15.57 -4.79
N GLN A 341 13.33 -15.84 -3.52
CA GLN A 341 13.47 -14.80 -2.50
C GLN A 341 14.63 -13.84 -2.83
N LEU A 342 15.75 -14.37 -3.30
CA LEU A 342 16.90 -13.59 -3.75
C LEU A 342 16.51 -12.72 -4.97
N TYR A 343 15.80 -13.28 -5.94
CA TYR A 343 15.27 -12.54 -7.09
C TYR A 343 14.31 -11.41 -6.67
N LEU A 344 13.35 -11.71 -5.79
CA LEU A 344 12.39 -10.72 -5.30
C LEU A 344 13.08 -9.58 -4.55
N TYR A 345 14.12 -9.89 -3.76
CA TYR A 345 14.92 -8.87 -3.09
C TYR A 345 15.69 -8.00 -4.09
N LEU A 346 16.36 -8.62 -5.06
CA LEU A 346 17.21 -7.90 -6.02
C LEU A 346 16.41 -7.09 -7.05
N SER A 347 15.18 -7.53 -7.36
CA SER A 347 14.22 -6.79 -8.21
C SER A 347 13.47 -5.70 -7.45
N SER A 348 13.57 -5.67 -6.11
CA SER A 348 12.86 -4.70 -5.27
C SER A 348 13.37 -3.27 -5.47
N ASP A 349 12.49 -2.31 -5.24
CA ASP A 349 12.83 -0.89 -5.33
C ASP A 349 13.86 -0.47 -4.25
N TRP A 350 13.90 -1.16 -3.10
CA TRP A 350 14.92 -0.96 -2.07
C TRP A 350 16.33 -1.27 -2.58
N ALA A 351 16.51 -2.36 -3.32
CA ALA A 351 17.80 -2.72 -3.89
C ALA A 351 18.26 -1.70 -4.94
N LYS A 352 17.33 -1.17 -5.74
CA LYS A 352 17.59 -0.12 -6.74
C LYS A 352 18.06 1.19 -6.09
N VAL A 353 17.42 1.64 -5.02
CA VAL A 353 17.86 2.84 -4.26
C VAL A 353 19.25 2.64 -3.66
N GLN A 354 19.51 1.45 -3.10
CA GLN A 354 20.83 1.13 -2.53
C GLN A 354 21.94 1.15 -3.59
N LEU A 355 21.64 0.67 -4.81
CA LEU A 355 22.55 0.71 -5.95
C LEU A 355 22.93 2.16 -6.30
N VAL A 356 21.94 3.05 -6.44
CA VAL A 356 22.16 4.47 -6.76
C VAL A 356 22.98 5.15 -5.68
N ARG A 357 22.64 4.92 -4.41
CA ARG A 357 23.37 5.47 -3.26
C ARG A 357 24.86 5.12 -3.32
N ARG A 358 25.20 3.88 -3.68
CA ARG A 358 26.61 3.45 -3.79
C ARG A 358 27.31 4.02 -5.00
N SER A 359 26.63 4.05 -6.14
CA SER A 359 27.16 4.65 -7.36
C SER A 359 27.60 6.10 -7.14
N ILE A 360 26.80 6.87 -6.40
CA ILE A 360 27.10 8.29 -6.11
C ILE A 360 28.17 8.43 -5.01
N SER A 361 28.25 7.49 -4.07
CA SER A 361 29.22 7.53 -2.95
C SER A 361 30.64 7.09 -3.35
N GLY A 362 30.87 6.63 -4.58
CA GLY A 362 32.20 6.23 -5.07
C GLY A 362 32.77 4.95 -4.46
N ASN A 363 31.96 4.14 -3.76
CA ASN A 363 32.38 2.84 -3.25
C ASN A 363 32.44 1.84 -4.40
N VAL A 364 33.54 1.07 -4.50
CA VAL A 364 33.76 0.08 -5.56
C VAL A 364 32.60 -0.91 -5.60
N ILE A 365 31.87 -0.86 -6.71
CA ILE A 365 30.74 -1.73 -6.96
C ILE A 365 31.27 -3.07 -7.48
N MET A 366 30.76 -4.17 -6.95
CA MET A 366 31.25 -5.50 -7.27
C MET A 366 30.86 -5.86 -8.71
N PHE A 367 31.85 -5.83 -9.61
CA PHE A 367 31.85 -6.19 -11.03
C PHE A 367 30.56 -6.87 -11.58
N GLY A 368 29.86 -6.19 -12.49
CA GLY A 368 28.95 -6.78 -13.48
C GLY A 368 27.51 -7.06 -13.07
N PHE A 369 27.20 -7.11 -11.77
CA PHE A 369 25.84 -7.37 -11.27
C PHE A 369 24.91 -6.15 -11.33
N ASP A 370 25.45 -4.95 -11.41
CA ASP A 370 24.69 -3.69 -11.35
C ASP A 370 23.77 -3.49 -12.56
N MET A 371 24.28 -3.79 -13.75
CA MET A 371 23.47 -3.78 -14.99
C MET A 371 22.42 -4.88 -15.02
N PHE A 372 22.62 -5.96 -14.27
CA PHE A 372 21.70 -7.10 -14.26
C PHE A 372 20.50 -6.83 -13.35
N TYR A 373 20.75 -6.32 -12.14
CA TYR A 373 19.67 -6.04 -11.19
C TYR A 373 18.87 -4.79 -11.50
N SER A 374 19.48 -3.76 -12.13
CA SER A 374 18.72 -2.60 -12.64
C SER A 374 17.68 -3.00 -13.68
N LYS A 375 17.90 -4.11 -14.41
CA LYS A 375 17.01 -4.65 -15.45
C LYS A 375 16.01 -5.67 -14.94
N LEU A 376 16.06 -6.05 -13.66
CA LEU A 376 15.10 -7.00 -13.12
C LEU A 376 13.72 -6.34 -12.99
N THR A 377 12.76 -6.88 -13.75
CA THR A 377 11.36 -6.47 -13.64
C THR A 377 10.74 -7.03 -12.38
N GLN A 378 9.98 -6.21 -11.68
CA GLN A 378 9.22 -6.67 -10.54
C GLN A 378 8.05 -7.56 -10.97
N ILE A 379 8.00 -8.79 -10.45
CA ILE A 379 6.95 -9.78 -10.81
C ILE A 379 5.66 -9.56 -10.01
N LEU A 380 5.77 -9.02 -8.79
CA LEU A 380 4.64 -8.81 -7.88
C LEU A 380 4.39 -7.30 -7.71
N GLY A 381 3.32 -6.79 -8.32
CA GLY A 381 2.86 -5.42 -8.08
C GLY A 381 2.27 -5.29 -6.68
N TYR A 382 2.55 -4.16 -6.01
CA TYR A 382 2.06 -3.88 -4.65
C TYR A 382 0.59 -3.50 -4.63
N TRP A 383 0.10 -2.78 -5.65
CA TRP A 383 -1.30 -2.43 -5.81
C TRP A 383 -1.90 -3.08 -7.07
N GLN A 384 -3.08 -3.67 -6.93
CA GLN A 384 -3.73 -4.38 -8.04
C GLN A 384 -4.36 -3.43 -9.08
N ASN A 385 -4.20 -2.11 -8.94
CA ASN A 385 -4.91 -1.09 -9.73
C ASN A 385 -6.44 -1.33 -9.76
N LYS A 386 -6.99 -1.82 -8.64
CA LYS A 386 -8.39 -2.18 -8.50
C LYS A 386 -9.05 -1.33 -7.42
N ILE A 387 -10.27 -0.87 -7.69
CA ILE A 387 -11.09 -0.08 -6.77
C ILE A 387 -12.40 -0.79 -6.46
N GLY A 388 -12.85 -0.70 -5.22
CA GLY A 388 -14.15 -1.23 -4.80
C GLY A 388 -15.29 -0.48 -5.48
N GLN A 389 -16.40 -1.18 -5.69
CA GLN A 389 -17.61 -0.65 -6.30
C GLN A 389 -18.80 -1.09 -5.47
N HIS A 390 -19.66 -0.13 -5.15
CA HIS A 390 -20.92 -0.39 -4.50
C HIS A 390 -22.00 0.54 -5.08
N ALA A 391 -23.18 -0.01 -5.33
CA ALA A 391 -24.30 0.71 -5.90
C ALA A 391 -25.47 0.62 -4.93
N VAL A 392 -25.81 1.73 -4.25
CA VAL A 392 -26.77 1.72 -3.12
C VAL A 392 -28.14 1.22 -3.58
N LEU A 393 -28.63 1.70 -4.71
CA LEU A 393 -29.95 1.32 -5.23
C LEU A 393 -29.95 -0.04 -5.93
N LYS A 394 -28.90 -0.37 -6.70
CA LYS A 394 -28.81 -1.67 -7.40
C LYS A 394 -28.57 -2.85 -6.44
N ASP A 395 -27.82 -2.61 -5.36
CA ASP A 395 -27.52 -3.63 -4.33
C ASP A 395 -28.46 -3.55 -3.11
N LEU A 396 -29.53 -2.74 -3.19
CA LEU A 396 -30.40 -2.35 -2.06
C LEU A 396 -30.93 -3.52 -1.22
N HIS A 397 -31.32 -4.60 -1.89
CA HIS A 397 -31.92 -5.79 -1.28
C HIS A 397 -30.96 -6.98 -1.13
N HIS A 398 -29.67 -6.78 -1.44
CA HIS A 398 -28.64 -7.74 -1.09
C HIS A 398 -28.47 -7.78 0.45
N ARG A 399 -28.07 -8.94 0.99
CA ARG A 399 -27.86 -9.10 2.44
C ARG A 399 -26.88 -8.06 2.95
N SER A 400 -27.27 -7.31 4.00
CA SER A 400 -26.49 -6.19 4.52
C SER A 400 -25.25 -6.67 5.26
N TYR A 401 -24.08 -6.39 4.69
CA TYR A 401 -22.80 -6.53 5.38
C TYR A 401 -22.76 -5.68 6.67
N ILE A 402 -23.39 -4.50 6.64
CA ILE A 402 -23.35 -3.53 7.72
C ILE A 402 -24.33 -3.91 8.85
N ALA A 403 -25.51 -4.47 8.56
CA ALA A 403 -26.42 -4.96 9.61
C ALA A 403 -25.80 -6.15 10.38
N ASP A 404 -25.06 -7.02 9.68
CA ASP A 404 -24.31 -8.11 10.31
C ASP A 404 -23.12 -7.55 11.15
N THR A 405 -22.47 -6.47 10.70
CA THR A 405 -21.36 -5.82 11.41
C THR A 405 -21.84 -5.00 12.62
N ILE A 406 -22.91 -4.21 12.50
CA ILE A 406 -23.55 -3.46 13.60
C ILE A 406 -24.19 -4.42 14.60
N GLY A 407 -24.79 -5.53 14.14
CA GLY A 407 -25.19 -6.64 15.00
C GLY A 407 -24.01 -7.23 15.80
N SER A 408 -22.82 -7.27 15.19
CA SER A 408 -21.59 -7.70 15.88
C SER A 408 -21.00 -6.66 16.83
N ILE A 409 -21.11 -5.36 16.52
CA ILE A 409 -20.62 -4.25 17.36
C ILE A 409 -21.55 -4.05 18.56
N SER A 410 -22.87 -4.03 18.34
CA SER A 410 -23.85 -4.06 19.43
C SER A 410 -23.66 -5.33 20.29
N GLY A 411 -23.42 -6.48 19.67
CA GLY A 411 -23.08 -7.72 20.38
C GLY A 411 -21.78 -7.63 21.20
N ARG A 412 -20.74 -6.92 20.73
CA ARG A 412 -19.51 -6.65 21.51
C ARG A 412 -19.77 -5.67 22.65
N PHE A 413 -20.50 -4.60 22.41
CA PHE A 413 -20.86 -3.61 23.42
C PHE A 413 -21.67 -4.24 24.56
N PHE A 414 -22.64 -5.10 24.22
CA PHE A 414 -23.39 -5.89 25.20
C PHE A 414 -22.54 -6.98 25.89
N ALA A 415 -21.61 -7.64 25.19
CA ALA A 415 -20.70 -8.61 25.80
C ALA A 415 -19.73 -7.98 26.80
N GLU A 416 -19.26 -6.76 26.51
CA GLU A 416 -18.29 -6.02 27.33
C GLU A 416 -18.94 -5.39 28.57
N HIS A 417 -20.23 -4.99 28.50
CA HIS A 417 -20.96 -4.42 29.64
C HIS A 417 -21.79 -5.42 30.47
N LEU A 418 -22.20 -6.57 29.92
CA LEU A 418 -23.08 -7.53 30.62
C LEU A 418 -22.43 -8.92 30.87
N GLY A 419 -21.15 -9.10 30.55
CA GLY A 419 -20.39 -10.30 30.94
C GLY A 419 -20.82 -11.60 30.26
N TYR A 420 -21.58 -11.55 29.15
CA TYR A 420 -21.92 -12.74 28.38
C TYR A 420 -20.86 -13.04 27.31
N GLN A 421 -20.22 -14.21 27.41
CA GLN A 421 -19.39 -14.77 26.35
C GLN A 421 -20.26 -15.16 25.16
N THR A 422 -20.30 -14.34 24.12
CA THR A 422 -20.86 -14.75 22.83
C THR A 422 -19.80 -15.48 22.02
N VAL A 423 -20.10 -16.75 21.72
CA VAL A 423 -19.38 -17.56 20.74
C VAL A 423 -19.58 -16.90 19.38
N SER A 424 -18.60 -16.11 18.95
CA SER A 424 -18.54 -15.58 17.58
C SER A 424 -18.49 -16.77 16.61
N SER A 425 -19.59 -17.00 15.90
CA SER A 425 -19.63 -17.91 14.76
C SER A 425 -18.81 -17.30 13.61
N ARG A 426 -17.51 -17.57 13.65
CA ARG A 426 -16.61 -17.46 12.51
C ARG A 426 -17.02 -18.51 11.46
N SER A 427 -17.60 -18.06 10.35
CA SER A 427 -17.47 -18.64 9.00
C SER A 427 -18.66 -18.14 8.18
N THR A 428 -18.51 -16.98 7.54
CA THR A 428 -19.39 -16.56 6.45
C THR A 428 -18.49 -16.19 5.29
N ASN A 429 -18.40 -17.09 4.31
CA ASN A 429 -17.84 -16.83 2.99
C ASN A 429 -18.71 -15.76 2.32
N PHE A 430 -18.44 -14.48 2.58
CA PHE A 430 -19.01 -13.38 1.83
C PHE A 430 -18.26 -13.28 0.49
N PRO A 431 -18.95 -13.15 -0.66
CA PRO A 431 -18.30 -12.63 -1.83
C PRO A 431 -17.86 -11.20 -1.51
N GLY A 432 -16.55 -10.95 -1.53
CA GLY A 432 -16.00 -9.62 -1.30
C GLY A 432 -16.59 -8.58 -2.27
N PRO A 433 -16.52 -7.29 -1.91
CA PRO A 433 -17.07 -6.21 -2.73
C PRO A 433 -16.52 -6.29 -4.16
N LYS A 434 -17.37 -6.01 -5.15
CA LYS A 434 -16.96 -6.04 -6.56
C LYS A 434 -15.83 -5.03 -6.77
N ARG A 435 -14.67 -5.50 -7.20
CA ARG A 435 -13.53 -4.63 -7.53
C ARG A 435 -13.36 -4.55 -9.05
N ILE A 436 -13.23 -3.33 -9.56
CA ILE A 436 -12.98 -3.07 -10.99
C ILE A 436 -11.58 -2.48 -11.18
N GLN A 437 -10.99 -2.68 -12.36
CA GLN A 437 -9.71 -2.07 -12.69
C GLN A 437 -9.90 -0.56 -12.92
N LEU A 438 -9.02 0.24 -12.33
CA LEU A 438 -9.05 1.69 -12.46
C LEU A 438 -8.66 2.08 -13.89
N THR A 439 -9.56 2.77 -14.58
CA THR A 439 -9.35 3.20 -15.97
C THR A 439 -8.40 4.40 -16.07
N ARG A 440 -7.79 4.57 -17.24
CA ARG A 440 -6.92 5.73 -17.52
C ARG A 440 -7.70 7.04 -17.45
N ASP A 441 -8.96 7.04 -17.88
CA ASP A 441 -9.82 8.23 -17.87
C ASP A 441 -10.06 8.75 -16.44
N VAL A 442 -10.21 7.87 -15.45
CA VAL A 442 -10.38 8.28 -14.05
C VAL A 442 -9.12 8.93 -13.50
N LYS A 443 -7.94 8.30 -13.74
CA LYS A 443 -6.65 8.86 -13.34
C LYS A 443 -6.42 10.25 -13.98
N LEU A 444 -6.76 10.36 -15.27
CA LEU A 444 -6.65 11.60 -16.02
C LEU A 444 -7.62 12.69 -15.53
N ALA A 445 -8.88 12.35 -15.24
CA ALA A 445 -9.87 13.28 -14.72
C ALA A 445 -9.45 13.86 -13.37
N ILE A 446 -8.90 13.04 -12.48
CA ILE A 446 -8.37 13.48 -11.18
C ILE A 446 -7.16 14.39 -11.36
N ALA A 447 -6.18 13.98 -12.17
CA ALA A 447 -4.99 14.79 -12.43
C ALA A 447 -5.35 16.16 -13.05
N ARG A 448 -6.29 16.18 -14.00
CA ARG A 448 -6.80 17.41 -14.62
C ARG A 448 -7.51 18.29 -13.59
N THR A 449 -8.39 17.72 -12.78
CA THR A 449 -9.15 18.48 -11.78
C THR A 449 -8.22 19.13 -10.76
N LEU A 450 -7.24 18.39 -10.24
CA LEU A 450 -6.26 18.90 -9.29
C LEU A 450 -5.39 20.03 -9.89
N ARG A 451 -5.01 19.92 -11.17
CA ARG A 451 -4.24 20.97 -11.86
C ARG A 451 -5.06 22.22 -12.13
N VAL A 452 -6.31 22.07 -12.58
CA VAL A 452 -7.19 23.19 -12.91
C VAL A 452 -7.63 23.93 -11.65
N SER A 453 -7.77 23.23 -10.53
CA SER A 453 -8.11 23.85 -9.25
C SER A 453 -6.95 24.56 -8.55
N ASP A 454 -5.73 24.42 -9.05
CA ASP A 454 -4.49 24.88 -8.38
C ASP A 454 -4.39 24.41 -6.90
N GLY A 455 -5.00 23.26 -6.60
CA GLY A 455 -5.10 22.73 -5.25
C GLY A 455 -6.22 23.29 -4.37
N HIS A 456 -7.01 24.26 -4.84
CA HIS A 456 -8.17 24.80 -4.13
C HIS A 456 -9.42 23.93 -4.36
N LEU A 457 -9.78 23.13 -3.36
CA LEU A 457 -10.87 22.15 -3.44
C LEU A 457 -11.99 22.55 -2.48
N SER A 458 -13.24 22.46 -2.92
CA SER A 458 -14.42 22.99 -2.22
C SER A 458 -15.61 22.02 -2.23
N ASN A 459 -15.33 20.73 -2.01
CA ASN A 459 -16.34 19.67 -1.93
C ASN A 459 -17.33 19.65 -3.12
N GLY A 460 -16.86 19.91 -4.33
CA GLY A 460 -17.67 19.91 -5.56
C GLY A 460 -18.16 21.29 -6.01
N ALA A 461 -18.11 22.31 -5.15
CA ALA A 461 -18.60 23.66 -5.47
C ALA A 461 -17.75 24.35 -6.55
N PHE A 462 -16.44 24.08 -6.61
CA PHE A 462 -15.52 24.64 -7.60
C PHE A 462 -15.87 24.11 -9.00
N SER A 463 -16.07 22.79 -9.12
CA SER A 463 -16.49 22.13 -10.35
C SER A 463 -17.85 22.62 -10.84
N LEU A 464 -18.79 22.89 -9.92
CA LEU A 464 -20.10 23.47 -10.28
C LEU A 464 -19.98 24.90 -10.80
N ARG A 465 -19.20 25.76 -10.12
CA ARG A 465 -18.95 27.14 -10.58
C ARG A 465 -18.29 27.14 -11.95
N ARG A 466 -17.31 26.25 -12.17
CA ARG A 466 -16.61 26.09 -13.45
C ARG A 466 -17.54 25.66 -14.59
N ASN A 467 -18.50 24.79 -14.30
CA ASN A 467 -19.50 24.34 -15.27
C ASN A 467 -20.72 25.28 -15.38
N ALA A 468 -20.68 26.45 -14.73
CA ALA A 468 -21.78 27.42 -14.69
C ALA A 468 -23.11 26.86 -14.14
N GLN A 469 -23.05 25.88 -13.23
CA GLN A 469 -24.22 25.22 -12.61
C GLN A 469 -24.36 25.58 -11.13
N CYS A 470 -24.34 26.89 -10.82
CA CYS A 470 -24.47 27.38 -9.45
C CYS A 470 -25.81 27.02 -8.79
N GLY A 471 -26.85 26.71 -9.58
CA GLY A 471 -28.15 26.27 -9.07
C GLY A 471 -28.11 24.94 -8.30
N LEU A 472 -27.04 24.15 -8.44
CA LEU A 472 -26.87 22.85 -7.76
C LEU A 472 -26.00 22.93 -6.50
N LEU A 473 -25.51 24.13 -6.12
CA LEU A 473 -24.59 24.30 -4.99
C LEU A 473 -25.16 23.84 -3.64
N TRP A 474 -26.48 23.90 -3.48
CA TRP A 474 -27.17 23.44 -2.27
C TRP A 474 -26.84 21.97 -1.95
N ALA A 475 -26.62 21.13 -2.98
CA ALA A 475 -26.31 19.72 -2.79
C ALA A 475 -24.91 19.47 -2.24
N CYS A 476 -23.99 20.46 -2.35
CA CYS A 476 -22.65 20.42 -1.76
C CYS A 476 -22.62 20.99 -0.33
N GLN A 477 -23.71 21.64 0.12
CA GLN A 477 -23.83 22.31 1.41
C GLN A 477 -24.68 21.45 2.36
N GLN A 478 -24.10 20.38 2.89
CA GLN A 478 -24.74 19.54 3.91
C GLN A 478 -23.86 19.47 5.16
N ASP A 479 -24.48 19.15 6.30
CA ASP A 479 -23.79 19.10 7.60
C ASP A 479 -22.68 18.04 7.65
N TYR A 480 -22.87 16.93 6.94
CA TYR A 480 -21.90 15.84 6.85
C TYR A 480 -21.41 15.64 5.41
N HIS A 481 -20.13 15.30 5.25
CA HIS A 481 -19.55 15.01 3.94
C HIS A 481 -20.17 13.75 3.34
N THR A 482 -20.43 12.74 4.16
CA THR A 482 -21.13 11.49 3.79
C THR A 482 -22.52 11.79 3.22
N SER A 483 -23.28 12.71 3.83
CA SER A 483 -24.59 13.14 3.33
C SER A 483 -24.49 13.77 1.94
N THR A 484 -23.53 14.68 1.75
CA THR A 484 -23.24 15.26 0.43
C THR A 484 -22.95 14.17 -0.60
N MET A 485 -21.99 13.28 -0.31
CA MET A 485 -21.60 12.21 -1.23
C MET A 485 -22.77 11.26 -1.56
N LEU A 486 -23.65 10.94 -0.60
CA LEU A 486 -24.82 10.11 -0.84
C LEU A 486 -25.86 10.78 -1.74
N ILE A 487 -26.15 12.08 -1.56
CA ILE A 487 -27.03 12.85 -2.45
C ILE A 487 -26.55 12.74 -3.89
N TRP A 488 -25.26 13.00 -4.11
CA TRP A 488 -24.64 12.90 -5.44
C TRP A 488 -24.59 11.46 -5.96
N HIS A 489 -24.41 10.47 -5.08
CA HIS A 489 -24.40 9.05 -5.46
C HIS A 489 -25.76 8.63 -6.01
N ILE A 490 -26.83 8.93 -5.27
CA ILE A 490 -28.20 8.65 -5.68
C ILE A 490 -28.53 9.38 -7.00
N ALA A 491 -28.13 10.65 -7.14
CA ALA A 491 -28.33 11.40 -8.39
C ALA A 491 -27.57 10.80 -9.59
N THR A 492 -26.37 10.24 -9.34
CA THR A 492 -25.59 9.53 -10.36
C THR A 492 -26.24 8.21 -10.75
N GLU A 493 -26.74 7.45 -9.77
CA GLU A 493 -27.50 6.21 -10.03
C GLU A 493 -28.80 6.49 -10.77
N TYR A 494 -29.53 7.54 -10.40
CA TYR A 494 -30.71 8.02 -11.11
C TYR A 494 -30.40 8.27 -12.60
N SER A 495 -29.32 9.02 -12.88
CA SER A 495 -28.88 9.34 -14.24
C SER A 495 -28.44 8.10 -15.03
N ASP A 496 -27.74 7.16 -14.39
CA ASP A 496 -27.34 5.88 -15.00
C ASP A 496 -28.56 5.05 -15.41
N VAL A 497 -29.57 4.99 -14.55
CA VAL A 497 -30.83 4.29 -14.82
C VAL A 497 -31.63 4.99 -15.93
N ALA A 498 -31.80 6.31 -15.84
CA ALA A 498 -32.53 7.11 -16.84
C ALA A 498 -31.99 6.89 -18.25
N GLN A 499 -30.66 6.97 -18.41
CA GLN A 499 -30.02 6.81 -19.71
C GLN A 499 -30.09 5.36 -20.23
N SER A 500 -30.05 4.36 -19.34
CA SER A 500 -30.19 2.95 -19.74
C SER A 500 -31.57 2.63 -20.35
N LEU A 501 -32.60 3.39 -19.98
CA LEU A 501 -33.97 3.21 -20.46
C LEU A 501 -34.28 4.00 -21.75
N GLY A 502 -33.47 5.01 -22.08
CA GLY A 502 -33.65 5.85 -23.28
C GLY A 502 -32.90 5.39 -24.53
N ARG A 503 -32.15 4.28 -24.48
CA ARG A 503 -31.37 3.75 -25.62
C ARG A 503 -32.21 2.80 -26.48
N GLU A 504 -32.90 3.34 -27.48
CA GLU A 504 -33.20 2.61 -28.72
C GLU A 504 -32.14 3.01 -29.78
N GLU A 505 -31.25 2.07 -30.13
CA GLU A 505 -30.53 1.94 -31.41
C GLU A 505 -29.51 2.98 -31.94
N GLN A 506 -28.97 3.96 -31.20
CA GLN A 506 -27.87 4.80 -31.75
C GLN A 506 -26.60 4.89 -30.89
N ASP A 507 -25.52 4.39 -31.50
CA ASP A 507 -24.09 4.41 -31.18
C ASP A 507 -23.64 4.28 -29.71
N ASP A 508 -23.05 3.12 -29.43
CA ASP A 508 -22.43 2.72 -28.17
C ASP A 508 -21.08 3.43 -27.92
N VAL A 509 -21.03 4.76 -28.11
CA VAL A 509 -19.90 5.55 -27.62
C VAL A 509 -20.16 5.80 -26.13
N SER A 510 -19.61 4.92 -25.29
CA SER A 510 -19.47 5.20 -23.87
C SER A 510 -18.68 6.52 -23.70
N LEU A 511 -19.37 7.60 -23.30
CA LEU A 511 -18.72 8.86 -22.97
C LEU A 511 -17.72 8.62 -21.81
N PRO A 512 -16.43 8.97 -21.95
CA PRO A 512 -15.44 8.82 -20.88
C PRO A 512 -15.92 9.42 -19.55
N ASP A 513 -16.61 10.57 -19.62
CA ASP A 513 -17.17 11.26 -18.46
C ASP A 513 -18.19 10.42 -17.69
N ARG A 514 -19.05 9.66 -18.39
CA ARG A 514 -20.01 8.74 -17.74
C ARG A 514 -19.28 7.66 -16.96
N THR A 515 -18.27 7.04 -17.58
CA THR A 515 -17.48 5.99 -16.93
C THR A 515 -16.78 6.54 -15.69
N VAL A 516 -16.19 7.74 -15.77
CA VAL A 516 -15.54 8.41 -14.64
C VAL A 516 -16.54 8.68 -13.51
N ALA A 517 -17.67 9.31 -13.82
CA ALA A 517 -18.71 9.65 -12.85
C ALA A 517 -19.22 8.40 -12.10
N ILE A 518 -19.64 7.37 -12.84
CA ILE A 518 -20.17 6.13 -12.24
C ILE A 518 -19.09 5.44 -11.38
N THR A 519 -17.86 5.37 -11.89
CA THR A 519 -16.76 4.68 -11.21
C THR A 519 -16.40 5.35 -9.89
N LEU A 520 -16.25 6.68 -9.88
CA LEU A 520 -15.93 7.45 -8.67
C LEU A 520 -17.10 7.50 -7.69
N SER A 521 -18.33 7.61 -8.20
CA SER A 521 -19.55 7.57 -7.39
C SER A 521 -19.69 6.24 -6.65
N ARG A 522 -19.54 5.12 -7.35
CA ARG A 522 -19.60 3.78 -6.74
C ARG A 522 -18.41 3.47 -5.85
N TYR A 523 -17.23 4.03 -6.14
CA TYR A 523 -16.08 3.93 -5.25
C TYR A 523 -16.32 4.68 -3.94
N SER A 524 -16.94 5.86 -4.02
CA SER A 524 -17.31 6.64 -2.84
C SER A 524 -18.33 5.93 -1.96
N ALA A 525 -19.36 5.32 -2.56
CA ALA A 525 -20.31 4.47 -1.82
C ALA A 525 -19.64 3.24 -1.21
N TYR A 526 -18.67 2.64 -1.91
CA TYR A 526 -17.85 1.56 -1.36
C TYR A 526 -17.04 2.01 -0.13
N LEU A 527 -16.42 3.19 -0.17
CA LEU A 527 -15.70 3.74 0.99
C LEU A 527 -16.63 3.92 2.19
N MET A 528 -17.82 4.49 2.00
CA MET A 528 -18.80 4.67 3.08
C MET A 528 -19.24 3.34 3.71
N ALA A 529 -19.41 2.30 2.90
CA ALA A 529 -19.89 1.00 3.38
C ALA A 529 -18.79 0.11 4.00
N PHE A 530 -17.58 0.13 3.44
CA PHE A 530 -16.53 -0.85 3.74
C PHE A 530 -15.23 -0.25 4.32
N ALA A 531 -14.95 1.03 4.08
CA ALA A 531 -13.75 1.72 4.58
C ALA A 531 -14.07 3.13 5.15
N PRO A 532 -15.06 3.28 6.05
CA PRO A 532 -15.45 4.59 6.59
C PRO A 532 -14.34 5.25 7.40
N GLU A 533 -13.38 4.48 7.91
CA GLU A 533 -12.19 4.96 8.63
C GLU A 533 -11.29 5.90 7.80
N LEU A 534 -11.43 5.86 6.47
CA LEU A 534 -10.69 6.72 5.54
C LEU A 534 -11.42 8.04 5.25
N LEU A 535 -12.68 8.18 5.67
CA LEU A 535 -13.50 9.35 5.39
C LEU A 535 -13.27 10.47 6.42
N PRO A 536 -13.62 11.72 6.07
CA PRO A 536 -13.55 12.88 6.96
C PRO A 536 -14.36 12.78 8.25
N ASP A 537 -15.57 12.22 8.14
CA ASP A 537 -16.57 12.18 9.21
C ASP A 537 -16.20 11.09 10.22
N GLU A 538 -16.80 11.12 11.42
CA GLU A 538 -16.61 10.02 12.36
C GLU A 538 -17.09 8.70 11.74
N GLU A 539 -16.36 7.61 12.02
CA GLU A 539 -16.60 6.30 11.40
C GLU A 539 -18.05 5.83 11.64
N LEU A 540 -18.54 6.03 12.87
CA LEU A 540 -19.89 5.65 13.28
C LEU A 540 -20.94 6.48 12.55
N ASP A 541 -20.76 7.80 12.46
CA ASP A 541 -21.70 8.69 11.78
C ASP A 541 -21.80 8.34 10.29
N SER A 542 -20.66 8.11 9.63
CA SER A 542 -20.62 7.69 8.22
C SER A 542 -21.43 6.41 7.99
N ARG A 543 -21.26 5.41 8.86
CA ARG A 543 -22.00 4.14 8.79
C ARG A 543 -23.49 4.31 9.06
N ILE A 544 -23.86 5.12 10.06
CA ILE A 544 -25.26 5.38 10.43
C ILE A 544 -25.98 6.08 9.28
N ILE A 545 -25.39 7.16 8.74
CA ILE A 545 -25.99 7.92 7.64
C ILE A 545 -26.20 7.03 6.41
N PHE A 546 -25.21 6.21 6.05
CA PHE A 546 -25.33 5.24 4.96
C PHE A 546 -26.49 4.26 5.17
N GLU A 547 -26.62 3.70 6.37
CA GLU A 547 -27.69 2.77 6.71
C GLU A 547 -29.08 3.42 6.76
N VAL A 548 -29.20 4.66 7.23
CA VAL A 548 -30.45 5.42 7.21
C VAL A 548 -30.95 5.59 5.78
N VAL A 549 -30.07 5.99 4.85
CA VAL A 549 -30.42 6.12 3.42
C VAL A 549 -30.85 4.78 2.82
N ARG A 550 -30.16 3.70 3.19
CA ARG A 550 -30.50 2.35 2.73
C ARG A 550 -31.86 1.90 3.24
N CYS A 551 -32.17 2.14 4.51
CA CYS A 551 -33.48 1.86 5.11
C CYS A 551 -34.59 2.69 4.45
N ASP A 552 -34.37 3.98 4.24
CA ASP A 552 -35.31 4.86 3.51
C ASP A 552 -35.59 4.33 2.11
N ALA A 553 -34.55 3.88 1.40
CA ALA A 553 -34.69 3.32 0.06
C ALA A 553 -35.45 1.99 0.08
N GLN A 554 -35.22 1.12 1.07
CA GLN A 554 -35.98 -0.13 1.22
C GLN A 554 -37.46 0.10 1.52
N ASN A 555 -37.78 1.18 2.26
CA ASN A 555 -39.16 1.56 2.55
C ASN A 555 -39.89 2.07 1.31
N ILE A 556 -39.19 2.75 0.39
CA ILE A 556 -39.79 3.30 -0.84
C ILE A 556 -39.80 2.27 -1.97
N PHE A 557 -38.77 1.41 -2.07
CA PHE A 557 -38.57 0.46 -3.17
C PHE A 557 -38.66 -0.99 -2.67
N PRO A 558 -39.79 -1.69 -2.88
CA PRO A 558 -39.93 -3.10 -2.55
C PRO A 558 -38.91 -4.01 -3.26
N LYS A 559 -38.74 -5.23 -2.73
CA LYS A 559 -37.70 -6.19 -3.15
C LYS A 559 -37.77 -6.68 -4.60
N GLU A 560 -38.96 -6.67 -5.20
CA GLU A 560 -39.22 -7.25 -6.53
C GLU A 560 -39.39 -6.19 -7.63
N VAL A 561 -39.05 -4.94 -7.35
CA VAL A 561 -39.21 -3.83 -8.29
C VAL A 561 -38.21 -3.93 -9.45
N ALA A 562 -38.72 -3.91 -10.69
CA ALA A 562 -37.88 -3.84 -11.87
C ALA A 562 -37.18 -2.47 -11.99
N LEU A 563 -35.99 -2.43 -12.59
CA LEU A 563 -35.18 -1.19 -12.70
C LEU A 563 -35.95 -0.02 -13.37
N HIS A 564 -36.78 -0.32 -14.37
CA HIS A 564 -37.67 0.64 -15.02
C HIS A 564 -38.76 1.19 -14.09
N GLU A 565 -39.33 0.33 -13.25
CA GLU A 565 -40.36 0.71 -12.29
C GLU A 565 -39.76 1.55 -11.15
N MET A 566 -38.55 1.20 -10.69
CA MET A 566 -37.79 1.99 -9.73
C MET A 566 -37.54 3.41 -10.27
N TYR A 567 -37.13 3.53 -11.54
CA TYR A 567 -36.98 4.82 -12.21
C TYR A 567 -38.28 5.61 -12.24
N ARG A 568 -39.38 4.97 -12.66
CA ARG A 568 -40.69 5.60 -12.71
C ARG A 568 -41.10 6.13 -11.35
N MET A 569 -40.95 5.33 -10.29
CA MET A 569 -41.25 5.74 -8.91
C MET A 569 -40.39 6.93 -8.46
N MET A 570 -39.09 6.94 -8.76
CA MET A 570 -38.21 8.08 -8.45
C MET A 570 -38.65 9.35 -9.21
N ARG A 571 -38.98 9.22 -10.50
CA ARG A 571 -39.39 10.35 -11.35
C ARG A 571 -40.74 10.93 -10.93
N THR A 572 -41.69 10.09 -10.53
CA THR A 572 -43.03 10.50 -10.08
C THR A 572 -43.14 10.71 -8.58
N CYS A 573 -42.03 10.56 -7.83
CA CYS A 573 -42.03 10.72 -6.38
C CYS A 573 -42.53 12.13 -6.02
N ASN A 574 -43.44 12.25 -5.06
CA ASN A 574 -43.98 13.54 -4.65
C ASN A 574 -42.96 14.27 -3.77
N LEU A 575 -42.07 15.02 -4.41
CA LEU A 575 -40.98 15.74 -3.75
C LEU A 575 -41.55 16.99 -3.09
N GLN A 576 -41.66 16.97 -1.76
CA GLN A 576 -41.82 18.21 -0.99
C GLN A 576 -40.43 18.81 -0.76
N PRO A 577 -40.19 20.09 -1.10
CA PRO A 577 -38.88 20.73 -0.92
C PRO A 577 -38.46 20.84 0.56
N SER A 578 -39.36 20.57 1.50
CA SER A 578 -39.10 20.51 2.94
C SER A 578 -38.67 19.12 3.45
N ASP A 579 -38.60 18.10 2.58
CA ASP A 579 -38.19 16.75 2.99
C ASP A 579 -36.67 16.69 3.18
N GLU A 580 -36.23 16.56 4.43
CA GLU A 580 -34.82 16.57 4.79
C GLU A 580 -34.10 15.25 4.47
N ARG A 581 -34.83 14.19 4.09
CA ARG A 581 -34.24 12.87 3.81
C ARG A 581 -33.26 12.93 2.65
N ILE A 582 -32.06 12.40 2.89
CA ILE A 582 -30.94 12.37 1.93
C ILE A 582 -31.34 11.66 0.63
N LEU A 583 -32.12 10.58 0.72
CA LEU A 583 -32.63 9.87 -0.46
C LEU A 583 -33.47 10.78 -1.36
N ILE A 584 -34.36 11.56 -0.77
CA ILE A 584 -35.28 12.46 -1.48
C ILE A 584 -34.51 13.62 -2.10
N LYS A 585 -33.55 14.20 -1.38
CA LYS A 585 -32.60 15.20 -1.92
C LYS A 585 -31.81 14.65 -3.11
N GLY A 586 -31.34 13.40 -3.03
CA GLY A 586 -30.62 12.73 -4.13
C GLY A 586 -31.49 12.54 -5.38
N ILE A 587 -32.75 12.13 -5.21
CA ILE A 587 -33.71 12.00 -6.32
C ILE A 587 -34.03 13.37 -6.93
N LEU A 588 -34.21 14.40 -6.11
CA LEU A 588 -34.43 15.78 -6.55
C LEU A 588 -33.26 16.28 -7.41
N LEU A 589 -32.02 16.07 -6.95
CA LEU A 589 -30.83 16.43 -7.70
C LEU A 589 -30.74 15.66 -9.03
N GLY A 590 -31.06 14.35 -9.02
CA GLY A 590 -31.12 13.53 -10.23
C GLY A 590 -32.09 14.08 -11.28
N ARG A 591 -33.26 14.56 -10.87
CA ARG A 591 -34.24 15.21 -11.76
C ARG A 591 -33.72 16.53 -12.32
N GLN A 592 -33.10 17.37 -11.49
CA GLN A 592 -32.49 18.62 -11.96
C GLN A 592 -31.37 18.37 -12.99
N LEU A 593 -30.61 17.28 -12.83
CA LEU A 593 -29.58 16.87 -13.81
C LEU A 593 -30.18 16.30 -15.10
N GLU A 594 -31.33 15.61 -15.05
CA GLU A 594 -32.05 15.12 -16.24
C GLU A 594 -32.49 16.27 -17.15
N GLU A 595 -32.83 17.43 -16.58
CA GLU A 595 -33.24 18.63 -17.32
C GLU A 595 -32.07 19.28 -18.11
N ILE A 596 -30.82 18.96 -17.76
CA ILE A 596 -29.62 19.46 -18.44
C ILE A 596 -29.44 18.70 -19.77
N ARG A 597 -29.67 19.40 -20.88
CA ARG A 597 -29.62 18.85 -22.25
C ARG A 597 -28.22 18.35 -22.65
N ASP A 598 -28.19 17.54 -23.72
CA ASP A 598 -27.00 17.17 -24.51
C ASP A 598 -25.93 16.32 -23.81
N GLY A 599 -26.28 15.58 -22.75
CA GLY A 599 -25.34 14.69 -22.05
C GLY A 599 -24.28 15.42 -21.20
N MET A 600 -24.35 16.76 -21.12
CA MET A 600 -23.47 17.60 -20.30
C MET A 600 -23.54 17.27 -18.80
N HIS A 601 -24.65 16.68 -18.33
CA HIS A 601 -24.77 16.19 -16.96
C HIS A 601 -23.68 15.18 -16.59
N TRP A 602 -23.23 14.32 -17.52
CA TRP A 602 -22.15 13.37 -17.23
C TRP A 602 -20.80 14.05 -17.02
N LYS A 603 -20.53 15.12 -17.77
CA LYS A 603 -19.34 15.94 -17.58
C LYS A 603 -19.38 16.65 -16.22
N ILE A 604 -20.52 17.23 -15.85
CA ILE A 604 -20.73 17.86 -14.53
C ILE A 604 -20.50 16.83 -13.42
N LEU A 605 -21.12 15.65 -13.52
CA LEU A 605 -20.96 14.58 -12.55
C LEU A 605 -19.50 14.11 -12.45
N ALA A 606 -18.80 13.93 -13.58
CA ALA A 606 -17.40 13.51 -13.59
C ALA A 606 -16.50 14.54 -12.89
N ASP A 607 -16.69 15.83 -13.17
CA ASP A 607 -15.95 16.94 -12.58
C ASP A 607 -16.23 17.08 -11.07
N VAL A 608 -17.50 16.97 -10.66
CA VAL A 608 -17.89 17.04 -9.25
C VAL A 608 -17.30 15.86 -8.48
N TRP A 609 -17.41 14.64 -9.00
CA TRP A 609 -16.84 13.47 -8.34
C TRP A 609 -15.32 13.49 -8.26
N ALA A 610 -14.64 13.95 -9.32
CA ALA A 610 -13.18 14.10 -9.29
C ALA A 610 -12.73 15.10 -8.21
N GLU A 611 -13.44 16.24 -8.08
CA GLU A 611 -13.15 17.22 -7.03
C GLU A 611 -13.48 16.67 -5.64
N MET A 612 -14.64 16.04 -5.45
CA MET A 612 -15.06 15.50 -4.15
C MET A 612 -14.09 14.46 -3.61
N VAL A 613 -13.67 13.50 -4.45
CA VAL A 613 -12.72 12.46 -4.02
C VAL A 613 -11.36 13.07 -3.67
N LEU A 614 -10.91 14.09 -4.40
CA LEU A 614 -9.72 14.87 -4.04
C LEU A 614 -9.92 15.67 -2.75
N TYR A 615 -11.11 16.20 -2.50
CA TYR A 615 -11.42 16.99 -1.32
C TYR A 615 -11.47 16.14 -0.03
N ILE A 616 -11.95 14.90 -0.10
CA ILE A 616 -12.03 14.02 1.08
C ILE A 616 -10.70 13.33 1.42
N ALA A 617 -9.78 13.21 0.46
CA ALA A 617 -8.53 12.48 0.61
C ALA A 617 -7.56 13.04 1.68
N PRO A 618 -7.41 14.37 1.88
CA PRO A 618 -6.61 14.91 2.98
C PRO A 618 -7.19 14.49 4.33
N SER A 619 -6.38 13.77 5.11
CA SER A 619 -6.78 13.21 6.41
C SER A 619 -5.66 13.33 7.44
N ASP A 620 -6.04 13.69 8.67
CA ASP A 620 -5.15 13.66 9.83
C ASP A 620 -4.93 12.23 10.36
N ASN A 621 -5.79 11.28 9.96
CA ASN A 621 -5.69 9.87 10.33
C ASN A 621 -4.74 9.11 9.38
N ALA A 622 -3.45 9.47 9.43
CA ALA A 622 -2.41 8.77 8.67
C ALA A 622 -2.32 7.28 9.01
N LYS A 623 -2.69 6.88 10.25
CA LYS A 623 -2.66 5.49 10.69
C LYS A 623 -3.60 4.62 9.86
N SER A 624 -4.86 5.03 9.68
CA SER A 624 -5.83 4.26 8.89
C SER A 624 -5.42 4.11 7.42
N HIS A 625 -4.82 5.14 6.82
CA HIS A 625 -4.27 5.04 5.46
C HIS A 625 -3.13 4.01 5.35
N ILE A 626 -2.22 3.98 6.33
CA ILE A 626 -1.14 2.99 6.38
C ILE A 626 -1.68 1.59 6.65
N GLU A 627 -2.63 1.41 7.54
CA GLU A 627 -3.25 0.10 7.84
C GLU A 627 -3.93 -0.52 6.61
N HIS A 628 -4.59 0.30 5.78
CA HIS A 628 -5.19 -0.19 4.53
C HIS A 628 -4.15 -0.63 3.48
N LEU A 629 -2.87 -0.22 3.59
CA LEU A 629 -1.81 -0.74 2.72
C LEU A 629 -1.60 -2.25 2.93
N ALA A 630 -1.75 -2.75 4.16
CA ALA A 630 -1.64 -4.19 4.44
C ALA A 630 -2.70 -5.04 3.73
N ASN A 631 -3.85 -4.43 3.41
CA ASN A 631 -4.99 -5.08 2.75
C ASN A 631 -4.98 -4.90 1.22
N GLY A 632 -3.84 -4.50 0.65
CA GLY A 632 -3.68 -4.31 -0.80
C GLY A 632 -3.83 -2.86 -1.26
N GLY A 633 -3.98 -1.91 -0.34
CA GLY A 633 -4.04 -0.47 -0.61
C GLY A 633 -5.37 0.00 -1.21
N GLU A 634 -5.78 1.20 -0.81
CA GLU A 634 -6.96 1.87 -1.35
C GLU A 634 -6.58 3.03 -2.27
N PHE A 635 -7.42 3.31 -3.27
CA PHE A 635 -7.16 4.40 -4.21
C PHE A 635 -7.14 5.77 -3.52
N LEU A 636 -7.97 5.97 -2.50
CA LEU A 636 -7.95 7.18 -1.67
C LEU A 636 -6.59 7.38 -0.98
N THR A 637 -5.89 6.31 -0.58
CA THR A 637 -4.54 6.41 -0.01
C THR A 637 -3.51 6.91 -1.03
N HIS A 638 -3.66 6.58 -2.31
CA HIS A 638 -2.82 7.15 -3.38
C HIS A 638 -3.06 8.65 -3.53
N LEU A 639 -4.32 9.09 -3.46
CA LEU A 639 -4.66 10.51 -3.53
C LEU A 639 -4.19 11.27 -2.29
N TRP A 640 -4.32 10.67 -1.10
CA TRP A 640 -3.79 11.21 0.15
C TRP A 640 -2.28 11.47 0.07
N ALA A 641 -1.49 10.50 -0.43
CA ALA A 641 -0.06 10.66 -0.62
C ALA A 641 0.27 11.73 -1.68
N LEU A 642 -0.46 11.76 -2.81
CA LEU A 642 -0.29 12.78 -3.85
C LEU A 642 -0.56 14.20 -3.30
N LEU A 643 -1.64 14.38 -2.54
CA LEU A 643 -2.04 15.67 -1.97
C LEU A 643 -1.11 16.12 -0.83
N LEU A 644 -0.57 15.17 -0.07
CA LEU A 644 0.48 15.43 0.91
C LEU A 644 1.69 16.11 0.26
N HIS A 645 2.15 15.60 -0.89
CA HIS A 645 3.28 16.19 -1.61
C HIS A 645 2.91 17.47 -2.36
N ALA A 646 1.63 17.74 -2.58
CA ALA A 646 1.13 19.03 -3.06
C ALA A 646 1.00 20.07 -1.92
N GLY A 647 1.29 19.69 -0.67
CA GLY A 647 1.13 20.57 0.49
C GLY A 647 -0.31 20.72 0.99
N ILE A 648 -1.24 19.93 0.46
CA ILE A 648 -2.67 19.96 0.82
C ILE A 648 -2.87 18.97 1.97
N LEU A 649 -2.55 19.41 3.19
CA LEU A 649 -2.64 18.55 4.37
C LEU A 649 -4.03 18.50 4.97
N LYS A 650 -4.73 19.62 4.96
CA LYS A 650 -6.03 19.78 5.60
C LYS A 650 -7.06 20.24 4.58
N ARG A 651 -8.30 19.89 4.84
CA ARG A 651 -9.46 20.43 4.14
C ARG A 651 -9.59 21.90 4.56
N GLU A 652 -9.72 22.80 3.60
CA GLU A 652 -10.15 24.16 3.91
C GLU A 652 -11.60 24.05 4.40
N GLN A 653 -11.80 24.20 5.71
CA GLN A 653 -13.14 24.33 6.26
C GLN A 653 -13.73 25.60 5.66
N CYS A 654 -14.88 25.51 5.01
CA CYS A 654 -15.70 26.71 4.81
C CYS A 654 -16.10 27.18 6.21
N SER A 655 -15.31 28.07 6.82
CA SER A 655 -15.78 28.88 7.92
C SER A 655 -16.92 29.72 7.36
N PHE A 656 -18.14 29.35 7.73
CA PHE A 656 -19.29 30.24 7.58
C PHE A 656 -19.16 31.30 8.66
N ASP A 657 -18.22 32.22 8.47
CA ASP A 657 -18.28 33.50 9.14
C ASP A 657 -19.32 34.34 8.40
N GLU A 658 -20.29 34.81 9.18
CA GLU A 658 -21.12 35.96 8.86
C GLU A 658 -20.23 37.20 8.63
N GLU A 659 -19.59 37.30 7.47
CA GLU A 659 -19.25 38.62 6.89
C GLU A 659 -20.43 39.11 6.05
N THR A 660 -21.49 39.43 6.79
CA THR A 660 -22.34 40.58 6.55
C THR A 660 -21.51 41.79 6.11
N THR A 661 -21.97 42.48 5.07
CA THR A 661 -21.93 43.95 4.99
C THR A 661 -20.67 44.64 5.54
N VAL A 662 -19.69 44.94 4.68
CA VAL A 662 -18.93 46.21 4.59
C VAL A 662 -17.76 45.97 3.63
N THR A 663 -17.95 46.41 2.39
CA THR A 663 -16.96 47.07 1.50
C THR A 663 -17.60 47.24 0.12
N LEU A 664 -18.76 47.91 0.09
CA LEU A 664 -19.13 48.71 -1.07
C LEU A 664 -18.52 50.10 -0.86
N GLU A 665 -17.22 50.22 -1.11
CA GLU A 665 -16.63 51.51 -1.48
C GLU A 665 -16.31 51.48 -2.98
N VAL A 666 -17.32 51.93 -3.73
CA VAL A 666 -17.24 52.84 -4.87
C VAL A 666 -15.83 53.06 -5.45
N GLN A 667 -15.59 52.54 -6.65
CA GLN A 667 -15.01 53.37 -7.72
C GLN A 667 -15.88 53.26 -8.99
N PRO A 668 -16.30 54.39 -9.59
CA PRO A 668 -17.26 54.41 -10.68
C PRO A 668 -16.59 54.39 -12.08
N HIS A 669 -17.42 54.04 -13.08
CA HIS A 669 -17.28 54.28 -14.53
C HIS A 669 -16.64 53.19 -15.40
N LEU A 670 -17.46 52.35 -16.06
CA LEU A 670 -17.89 52.51 -17.46
C LEU A 670 -18.92 51.40 -17.84
N PRO A 671 -20.00 51.71 -18.59
CA PRO A 671 -21.10 50.76 -18.82
C PRO A 671 -20.86 49.83 -20.03
N CYS A 672 -21.09 48.53 -19.82
CA CYS A 672 -21.40 47.59 -20.90
C CYS A 672 -22.86 47.80 -21.33
N ASN A 673 -23.05 48.55 -22.41
CA ASN A 673 -24.23 48.43 -23.26
C ASN A 673 -23.77 48.22 -24.70
N THR A 674 -24.64 47.56 -25.47
CA THR A 674 -24.57 47.25 -26.90
C THR A 674 -23.60 46.15 -27.33
N LEU A 675 -24.16 44.96 -27.59
CA LEU A 675 -24.01 44.24 -28.86
C LEU A 675 -25.25 43.34 -29.06
N ILE A 676 -26.35 43.97 -29.45
CA ILE A 676 -27.35 43.36 -30.34
C ILE A 676 -27.16 44.08 -31.68
N SER A 677 -26.50 43.40 -32.62
CA SER A 677 -26.74 43.46 -34.07
C SER A 677 -25.97 42.32 -34.71
#